data_AF-A0A7V6WHD6-F1
#
_entry.id   AF-A0A7V6WHD6-F1
#
_cell.length_a   1.000
_cell.length_b   1.000
_cell.length_c   1.000
_cell.angle_alpha   90.00
_cell.angle_beta   90.00
_cell.angle_gamma   90.00
#
_symmetry.space_group_name_H-M   'P 1'
#
loop_
_entity.id
_entity.type
_entity.pdbx_description
1 polymer ?
#
loop_
_entity_poly.entity_id
_entity_poly.type
_entity_poly.pdbx_seq_one_letter_code
_entity_poly.pdbx_strand_id
1 'polypeptide(L)'
;MENKNLHLADEPRPWYQLLPAKAVLSKLNFLPKARLYLVLGIIAIGGCLYFSAGFLTEWIWFNSLGYGDVFITRFWAKGLVQLSIFLLAFSWYFFNLRFTLGSVRQNNHDVYSFPGPMTAYREFIVQHLPVKVLHLLFLILSVFFAMITVSRFSFSWESWLKYLYQVPFNYQDPIHGSDISFYFFTLPIIEWVLSLGKQLIWGTVPLTALIYFIFNPPQLLGWRKQHLSMGQKHLLFQVSILLFGLSLSAFIQVYQLVLTPNQLFVGASFTDIQIRMLGLKVIALSLFFLAILLLSGVKIWRPRMAMLGIIINLLLVVAFLGIGPMLVQRLVVEPNQFAREKAYIEHHLAMTRRAYGLENIQVREFPVTAFGENNDLFQSYSPTLSNIRLWDWRPLQLSYNQLQGLTYYYNFANIDIDRYQIDGDYRQVMLAAREIDLTRFQSHAQTWTNRKLRYTHGYGLVMTPVNEVTPNGLPRFFIKDIPPETTGNLQVDRPEIYFGELTEDYVIVKTKIREFDYPKGDNNAETIYEGRGGIKLNSFFIRLLCAFRFQDYKMLISNELEPDSRIIFHRQIVDRVQRIAPFLRFDEDPYLVLADGRLFWIIDGYTTSNRFPYATISPGWGNYIRNPVKIVVDAY
;
A
#
# COMPACT_ATOMS: atom_id res chain seq x y z
N MET A 1 59.59 18.37 71.72
CA MET A 1 58.47 19.31 71.79
C MET A 1 57.69 19.21 70.48
N GLU A 2 56.37 19.02 70.59
CA GLU A 2 55.28 19.37 69.67
C GLU A 2 55.27 18.96 68.18
N ASN A 3 54.55 17.87 67.91
CA ASN A 3 53.21 17.82 67.29
C ASN A 3 52.72 18.98 66.38
N LYS A 4 52.39 18.70 65.10
CA LYS A 4 51.05 18.94 64.50
C LYS A 4 50.90 18.43 63.04
N ASN A 5 49.75 17.79 62.82
CA ASN A 5 49.11 17.39 61.55
C ASN A 5 48.85 18.61 60.62
N LEU A 6 48.68 18.53 59.29
CA LEU A 6 47.58 17.92 58.52
C LEU A 6 47.82 18.16 56.99
N HIS A 7 47.58 17.16 56.12
CA HIS A 7 46.66 17.19 54.94
C HIS A 7 47.04 16.22 53.79
N LEU A 8 46.22 15.17 53.68
CA LEU A 8 45.56 14.57 52.50
C LEU A 8 46.11 14.81 51.08
N ALA A 9 46.38 13.71 50.38
CA ALA A 9 45.94 13.50 49.00
C ALA A 9 45.71 11.99 48.75
N ASP A 10 44.42 11.62 48.70
CA ASP A 10 43.96 10.28 48.34
C ASP A 10 44.32 9.93 46.89
N GLU A 11 44.70 8.66 46.66
CA GLU A 11 44.87 8.08 45.34
C GLU A 11 43.58 8.16 44.50
N PRO A 12 43.66 8.37 43.17
CA PRO A 12 42.49 8.44 42.31
C PRO A 12 41.80 7.07 42.24
N ARG A 13 40.62 6.95 42.87
CA ARG A 13 39.75 5.80 42.68
C ARG A 13 39.33 5.70 41.21
N PRO A 14 39.36 4.51 40.59
CA PRO A 14 38.98 4.38 39.20
C PRO A 14 37.48 4.66 38.99
N TRP A 15 37.17 5.40 37.92
CA TRP A 15 35.85 5.99 37.62
C TRP A 15 34.68 4.98 37.57
N TYR A 16 34.94 3.69 37.41
CA TYR A 16 33.90 2.65 37.41
C TYR A 16 33.33 2.36 38.81
N GLN A 17 33.97 2.82 39.89
CA GLN A 17 33.42 2.72 41.25
C GLN A 17 32.40 3.83 41.59
N LEU A 18 32.25 4.84 40.72
CA LEU A 18 31.33 5.98 40.94
C LEU A 18 29.94 5.80 40.31
N LEU A 19 29.69 4.70 39.59
CA LEU A 19 28.35 4.41 39.08
C LEU A 19 27.62 3.50 40.06
N PRO A 20 26.57 3.97 40.76
CA PRO A 20 25.73 3.12 41.58
C PRO A 20 24.79 2.32 40.67
N ALA A 21 25.34 1.50 39.77
CA ALA A 21 24.55 0.62 38.90
C ALA A 21 23.68 -0.35 39.72
N LYS A 22 24.14 -0.73 40.93
CA LYS A 22 23.35 -1.55 41.86
C LYS A 22 22.23 -0.81 42.59
N ALA A 23 22.29 0.52 42.75
CA ALA A 23 21.26 1.28 43.46
C ALA A 23 20.15 1.81 42.54
N VAL A 24 20.44 1.99 41.25
CA VAL A 24 19.43 2.40 40.25
C VAL A 24 18.58 1.20 39.81
N LEU A 25 19.14 -0.03 39.78
CA LEU A 25 18.40 -1.24 39.43
C LEU A 25 17.54 -1.81 40.58
N SER A 26 17.82 -1.48 41.84
CA SER A 26 17.05 -2.00 42.99
C SER A 26 15.74 -1.24 43.26
N LYS A 27 15.56 -0.05 42.68
CA LYS A 27 14.33 0.76 42.79
C LYS A 27 13.31 0.53 41.66
N LEU A 28 13.60 -0.37 40.72
CA LEU A 28 12.69 -0.78 39.64
C LEU A 28 11.86 -2.04 39.96
N ASN A 29 11.61 -2.33 41.24
CA ASN A 29 10.64 -3.34 41.67
C ASN A 29 9.23 -2.73 41.78
N PHE A 30 8.71 -2.15 40.71
CA PHE A 30 7.28 -1.84 40.62
C PHE A 30 6.56 -3.04 39.99
N LEU A 31 5.75 -3.71 40.82
CA LEU A 31 4.97 -4.94 40.63
C LEU A 31 5.73 -6.26 40.93
N PRO A 32 5.22 -7.13 41.83
CA PRO A 32 5.76 -8.48 41.98
C PRO A 32 5.68 -9.19 40.63
N LYS A 33 6.75 -9.86 40.20
CA LYS A 33 6.90 -10.47 38.87
C LYS A 33 5.66 -11.27 38.40
N ALA A 34 4.96 -11.93 39.32
CA ALA A 34 3.71 -12.63 39.06
C ALA A 34 2.57 -11.71 38.56
N ARG A 35 2.40 -10.51 39.14
CA ARG A 35 1.41 -9.52 38.66
C ARG A 35 1.79 -8.95 37.30
N LEU A 36 3.08 -8.73 37.04
CA LEU A 36 3.55 -8.31 35.72
C LEU A 36 3.27 -9.37 34.66
N TYR A 37 3.58 -10.64 34.92
CA TYR A 37 3.27 -11.74 33.99
C TYR A 37 1.77 -11.95 33.79
N LEU A 38 0.96 -11.76 34.84
CA LEU A 38 -0.50 -11.82 34.74
C LEU A 38 -1.04 -10.68 33.86
N VAL A 39 -0.58 -9.44 34.06
CA VAL A 39 -0.98 -8.30 33.23
C VAL A 39 -0.53 -8.50 31.77
N LEU A 40 0.71 -8.93 31.54
CA LEU A 40 1.21 -9.24 30.19
C LEU A 40 0.42 -10.38 29.54
N GLY A 41 0.05 -11.42 30.30
CA GLY A 41 -0.78 -12.52 29.84
C GLY A 41 -2.18 -12.06 29.45
N ILE A 42 -2.83 -11.22 30.27
CA ILE A 42 -4.14 -10.65 29.97
C ILE A 42 -4.08 -9.77 28.72
N ILE A 43 -3.06 -8.91 28.59
CA ILE A 43 -2.85 -8.07 27.41
C ILE A 43 -2.63 -8.94 26.17
N ALA A 44 -1.82 -9.99 26.26
CA ALA A 44 -1.55 -10.90 25.14
C ALA A 44 -2.81 -11.67 24.71
N ILE A 45 -3.58 -12.19 25.67
CA ILE A 45 -4.84 -12.89 25.41
C ILE A 45 -5.88 -11.92 24.83
N GLY A 46 -6.05 -10.74 25.44
CA GLY A 46 -6.97 -9.72 24.95
C GLY A 46 -6.60 -9.26 23.53
N GLY A 47 -5.31 -9.04 23.27
CA GLY A 47 -4.80 -8.75 21.93
C GLY A 47 -5.08 -9.88 20.94
N CYS A 48 -4.77 -11.12 21.32
CA CYS A 48 -5.02 -12.30 20.47
C CYS A 48 -6.51 -12.47 20.15
N LEU A 49 -7.39 -12.29 21.13
CA LEU A 49 -8.84 -12.32 20.95
C LEU A 49 -9.30 -11.20 20.02
N TYR A 50 -8.81 -9.97 20.20
CA TYR A 50 -9.15 -8.84 19.34
C TYR A 50 -8.73 -9.08 17.88
N PHE A 51 -7.50 -9.53 17.64
CA PHE A 51 -7.02 -9.87 16.30
C PHE A 51 -7.80 -11.03 15.68
N SER A 52 -8.09 -12.08 16.47
CA SER A 52 -8.86 -13.23 16.00
C SER A 52 -10.30 -12.87 15.69
N ALA A 53 -10.92 -12.02 16.51
CA ALA A 53 -12.26 -11.49 16.27
C ALA A 53 -12.31 -10.68 14.99
N GLY A 54 -11.37 -9.76 14.77
CA GLY A 54 -11.23 -9.02 13.52
C GLY A 54 -11.09 -9.94 12.31
N PHE A 55 -10.18 -10.91 12.37
CA PHE A 55 -9.94 -11.88 11.30
C PHE A 55 -11.16 -12.74 10.96
N LEU A 56 -11.79 -13.35 11.97
CA LEU A 56 -12.93 -14.25 11.78
C LEU A 56 -14.16 -13.50 11.27
N THR A 57 -14.42 -12.31 11.81
CA THR A 57 -15.55 -11.47 11.35
C THR A 57 -15.37 -11.00 9.91
N GLU A 58 -14.16 -10.59 9.51
CA GLU A 58 -13.84 -10.31 8.11
C GLU A 58 -14.07 -11.55 7.24
N TRP A 59 -13.53 -12.70 7.62
CA TRP A 59 -13.68 -13.92 6.84
C TRP A 59 -15.15 -14.32 6.64
N ILE A 60 -15.96 -14.25 7.71
CA ILE A 60 -17.40 -14.52 7.63
C ILE A 60 -18.10 -13.49 6.73
N TRP A 61 -17.70 -12.22 6.78
CA TRP A 61 -18.22 -11.17 5.89
C TRP A 61 -17.91 -11.47 4.42
N PHE A 62 -16.65 -11.79 4.09
CA PHE A 62 -16.26 -12.17 2.74
C PHE A 62 -17.03 -13.40 2.23
N ASN A 63 -17.18 -14.43 3.07
CA ASN A 63 -17.98 -15.62 2.74
C ASN A 63 -19.45 -15.27 2.48
N SER A 64 -20.03 -14.34 3.25
CA SER A 64 -21.43 -13.92 3.07
C SER A 64 -21.70 -13.26 1.71
N LEU A 65 -20.65 -12.71 1.08
CA LEU A 65 -20.69 -12.08 -0.24
C LEU A 65 -20.24 -13.00 -1.38
N GLY A 66 -19.82 -14.24 -1.08
CA GLY A 66 -19.26 -15.16 -2.06
C GLY A 66 -17.79 -14.91 -2.41
N TYR A 67 -17.10 -14.01 -1.70
CA TYR A 67 -15.69 -13.66 -1.93
C TYR A 67 -14.73 -14.31 -0.91
N GLY A 68 -15.14 -15.41 -0.26
CA GLY A 68 -14.34 -16.14 0.73
C GLY A 68 -12.94 -16.52 0.24
N ASP A 69 -12.86 -17.00 -1.00
CA ASP A 69 -11.59 -17.41 -1.62
C ASP A 69 -10.62 -16.25 -1.80
N VAL A 70 -11.12 -15.03 -2.08
CA VAL A 70 -10.31 -13.82 -2.19
C VAL A 70 -9.63 -13.51 -0.85
N PHE A 71 -10.38 -13.62 0.25
CA PHE A 71 -9.84 -13.39 1.59
C PHE A 71 -8.77 -14.41 1.96
N ILE A 72 -9.06 -15.70 1.77
CA ILE A 72 -8.14 -16.80 2.11
C ILE A 72 -6.87 -16.74 1.24
N THR A 73 -7.01 -16.47 -0.05
CA THR A 73 -5.86 -16.32 -0.96
C THR A 73 -4.98 -15.16 -0.53
N ARG A 74 -5.55 -14.00 -0.20
CA ARG A 74 -4.79 -12.84 0.29
C ARG A 74 -4.11 -13.11 1.62
N PHE A 75 -4.78 -13.79 2.54
CA PHE A 75 -4.22 -14.14 3.84
C PHE A 75 -3.00 -15.06 3.70
N TRP A 76 -3.15 -16.16 2.96
CA TRP A 76 -2.05 -17.09 2.74
C TRP A 76 -0.92 -16.48 1.92
N ALA A 77 -1.21 -15.69 0.88
CA ALA A 77 -0.17 -15.01 0.11
C ALA A 77 0.68 -14.08 0.98
N LYS A 78 0.04 -13.26 1.83
CA LYS A 78 0.74 -12.40 2.80
C LYS A 78 1.57 -13.23 3.78
N GLY A 79 0.96 -14.23 4.41
CA GLY A 79 1.60 -15.08 5.42
C GLY A 79 2.79 -15.86 4.85
N LEU A 80 2.64 -16.49 3.69
CA LEU A 80 3.69 -17.26 3.03
C LEU A 80 4.86 -16.39 2.60
N VAL A 81 4.61 -15.21 2.02
CA VAL A 81 5.68 -14.27 1.64
C VAL A 81 6.42 -13.79 2.90
N GLN A 82 5.71 -13.38 3.94
CA GLN A 82 6.31 -12.93 5.20
C GLN A 82 7.13 -14.04 5.88
N LEU A 83 6.58 -15.25 5.97
CA LEU A 83 7.27 -16.40 6.56
C LEU A 83 8.51 -16.78 5.75
N SER A 84 8.42 -16.78 4.42
CA SER A 84 9.55 -17.10 3.54
C SER A 84 10.69 -16.09 3.70
N ILE A 85 10.37 -14.79 3.75
CA ILE A 85 11.36 -13.74 4.01
C ILE A 85 11.95 -13.90 5.41
N PHE A 86 11.13 -14.18 6.42
CA PHE A 86 11.59 -14.37 7.79
C PHE A 86 12.58 -15.53 7.88
N LEU A 87 12.22 -16.70 7.36
CA LEU A 87 13.07 -17.90 7.41
C LEU A 87 14.37 -17.69 6.63
N LEU A 88 14.32 -17.08 5.45
CA LEU A 88 15.49 -16.78 4.65
C LEU A 88 16.42 -15.79 5.37
N ALA A 89 15.87 -14.67 5.86
CA ALA A 89 16.64 -13.64 6.54
C ALA A 89 17.20 -14.15 7.88
N PHE A 90 16.38 -14.83 8.69
CA PHE A 90 16.81 -15.44 9.95
C PHE A 90 17.96 -16.41 9.70
N SER A 91 17.82 -17.33 8.74
CA SER A 91 18.87 -18.28 8.38
C SER A 91 20.14 -17.55 7.95
N TRP A 92 20.02 -16.56 7.07
CA TRP A 92 21.14 -15.75 6.61
C TRP A 92 21.88 -15.08 7.77
N TYR A 93 21.19 -14.31 8.62
CA TYR A 93 21.81 -13.63 9.77
C TYR A 93 22.39 -14.63 10.77
N PHE A 94 21.64 -15.68 11.11
CA PHE A 94 22.04 -16.66 12.10
C PHE A 94 23.29 -17.42 11.69
N PHE A 95 23.36 -17.94 10.46
CA PHE A 95 24.53 -18.66 10.00
C PHE A 95 25.75 -17.74 9.84
N ASN A 96 25.58 -16.52 9.32
CA ASN A 96 26.68 -15.55 9.21
C ASN A 96 27.24 -15.17 10.59
N LEU A 97 26.38 -14.91 11.59
CA LEU A 97 26.81 -14.62 12.96
C LEU A 97 27.44 -15.86 13.62
N ARG A 98 26.82 -17.03 13.48
CA ARG A 98 27.34 -18.31 13.99
C ARG A 98 28.74 -18.62 13.46
N PHE A 99 29.01 -18.29 12.20
CA PHE A 99 30.32 -18.47 11.57
C PHE A 99 31.42 -17.65 12.25
N THR A 100 31.08 -16.47 12.80
CA THR A 100 32.05 -15.65 13.56
C THR A 100 32.50 -16.28 14.88
N LEU A 101 31.79 -17.29 15.40
CA LEU A 101 32.14 -17.92 16.69
C LEU A 101 33.50 -18.62 16.67
N GLY A 102 33.95 -19.14 15.53
CA GLY A 102 35.29 -19.69 15.41
C GLY A 102 36.36 -18.66 15.76
N SER A 103 36.14 -17.41 15.33
CA SER A 103 37.00 -16.26 15.60
C SER A 103 36.90 -15.74 17.03
N VAL A 104 35.77 -15.89 17.70
CA VAL A 104 35.62 -15.58 19.14
C VAL A 104 36.30 -16.64 20.01
N ARG A 105 36.28 -17.91 19.58
CA ARG A 105 36.84 -19.05 20.31
C ARG A 105 38.35 -19.25 20.12
N GLN A 106 38.90 -18.82 19.00
CA GLN A 106 40.35 -18.90 18.76
C GLN A 106 41.08 -17.99 19.76
N ASN A 107 41.55 -18.61 20.83
CA ASN A 107 42.47 -18.01 21.78
C ASN A 107 43.86 -18.06 21.13
N ASN A 108 44.11 -17.21 20.14
CA ASN A 108 45.45 -17.08 19.60
C ASN A 108 46.31 -16.38 20.66
N HIS A 109 47.03 -17.19 21.43
CA HIS A 109 48.07 -16.75 22.34
C HIS A 109 49.24 -16.06 21.58
N ASP A 110 49.23 -16.03 20.24
CA ASP A 110 50.27 -15.35 19.46
C ASP A 110 49.93 -13.87 19.13
N VAL A 111 48.82 -13.34 19.65
CA VAL A 111 48.38 -11.93 19.44
C VAL A 111 48.71 -11.06 20.68
N TYR A 112 49.66 -11.47 21.53
CA TYR A 112 50.05 -10.72 22.74
C TYR A 112 50.97 -9.51 22.50
N SER A 113 51.15 -9.03 21.27
CA SER A 113 52.21 -8.05 20.96
C SER A 113 51.75 -6.59 20.92
N PHE A 114 50.48 -6.26 21.13
CA PHE A 114 50.00 -4.87 21.13
C PHE A 114 49.12 -4.56 22.34
N PRO A 115 49.65 -3.93 23.40
CA PRO A 115 48.85 -3.41 24.50
C PRO A 115 47.98 -2.25 23.99
N GLY A 116 46.66 -2.36 24.12
CA GLY A 116 45.74 -1.28 23.79
C GLY A 116 44.35 -1.51 24.40
N PRO A 117 43.48 -0.49 24.47
CA PRO A 117 42.17 -0.61 25.13
C PRO A 117 41.31 -1.76 24.57
N MET A 118 41.43 -2.08 23.28
CA MET A 118 40.68 -3.16 22.64
C MET A 118 41.07 -4.57 23.10
N THR A 119 42.31 -4.80 23.54
CA THR A 119 42.71 -6.11 24.07
C THR A 119 42.09 -6.36 25.44
N ALA A 120 42.01 -5.33 26.29
CA ALA A 120 41.33 -5.39 27.59
C ALA A 120 39.82 -5.66 27.45
N TYR A 121 39.14 -5.01 26.50
CA TYR A 121 37.73 -5.29 26.22
C TYR A 121 37.51 -6.72 25.70
N ARG A 122 38.38 -7.23 24.81
CA ARG A 122 38.31 -8.60 24.31
C ARG A 122 38.49 -9.62 25.44
N GLU A 123 39.49 -9.46 26.29
CA GLU A 123 39.77 -10.35 27.42
C GLU A 123 38.61 -10.36 28.41
N PHE A 124 38.07 -9.19 28.75
CA PHE A 124 36.88 -9.07 29.59
C PHE A 124 35.71 -9.88 29.01
N ILE A 125 35.42 -9.73 27.72
CA ILE A 125 34.31 -10.43 27.06
C ILE A 125 34.58 -11.94 27.00
N VAL A 126 35.77 -12.39 26.58
CA VAL A 126 36.07 -13.82 26.45
C VAL A 126 36.05 -14.53 27.81
N GLN A 127 36.49 -13.86 28.88
CA GLN A 127 36.51 -14.44 30.23
C GLN A 127 35.14 -14.43 30.92
N HIS A 128 34.30 -13.42 30.67
CA HIS A 128 33.05 -13.22 31.42
C HIS A 128 31.78 -13.57 30.65
N LEU A 129 31.81 -13.65 29.31
CA LEU A 129 30.64 -14.03 28.51
C LEU A 129 30.65 -15.53 28.19
N PRO A 130 29.77 -16.34 28.82
CA PRO A 130 29.67 -17.74 28.47
C PRO A 130 29.14 -17.92 27.04
N VAL A 131 29.61 -18.95 26.35
CA VAL A 131 29.25 -19.25 24.95
C VAL A 131 27.73 -19.38 24.75
N LYS A 132 27.01 -19.87 25.77
CA LYS A 132 25.54 -19.95 25.77
C LYS A 132 24.87 -18.57 25.65
N VAL A 133 25.41 -17.54 26.31
CA VAL A 133 24.92 -16.16 26.22
C VAL A 133 25.18 -15.58 24.84
N LEU A 134 26.32 -15.90 24.22
CA LEU A 134 26.63 -15.46 22.86
C LEU A 134 25.74 -16.11 21.80
N HIS A 135 25.41 -17.41 21.96
CA HIS A 135 24.41 -18.08 21.12
C HIS A 135 23.04 -17.44 21.25
N LEU A 136 22.61 -17.14 22.47
CA LEU A 136 21.34 -16.47 22.72
C LEU A 136 21.34 -15.06 22.09
N LEU A 137 22.43 -14.31 22.24
CA LEU A 137 22.58 -12.98 21.64
C LEU A 137 22.51 -13.06 20.11
N PHE A 138 23.21 -13.99 19.47
CA PHE A 138 23.16 -14.17 18.02
C PHE A 138 21.78 -14.60 17.53
N LEU A 139 21.08 -15.45 18.28
CA LEU A 139 19.70 -15.80 17.99
C LEU A 139 18.78 -14.58 18.06
N ILE A 140 18.83 -13.82 19.17
CA ILE A 140 18.03 -12.60 19.35
C ILE A 140 18.33 -11.59 18.25
N LEU A 141 19.59 -11.37 17.92
CA LEU A 141 20.02 -10.43 16.88
C LEU A 141 19.55 -10.88 15.50
N SER A 142 19.61 -12.19 15.21
CA SER A 142 19.12 -12.74 13.94
C SER A 142 17.60 -12.59 13.81
N VAL A 143 16.84 -12.87 14.88
CA VAL A 143 15.39 -12.63 14.90
C VAL A 143 15.10 -11.14 14.70
N PHE A 144 15.81 -10.26 15.40
CA PHE A 144 15.63 -8.81 15.30
C PHE A 144 15.87 -8.30 13.86
N PHE A 145 16.99 -8.65 13.23
CA PHE A 145 17.29 -8.24 11.85
C PHE A 145 16.39 -8.92 10.82
N ALA A 146 15.96 -10.17 11.06
CA ALA A 146 14.95 -10.83 10.22
C ALA A 146 13.61 -10.09 10.26
N MET A 147 13.16 -9.66 11.44
CA MET A 147 11.93 -8.87 11.58
C MET A 147 12.03 -7.50 10.89
N ILE A 148 13.18 -6.83 10.94
CA ILE A 148 13.45 -5.61 10.16
C ILE A 148 13.38 -5.89 8.65
N THR A 149 13.86 -7.06 8.22
CA THR A 149 13.81 -7.44 6.80
C THR A 149 12.38 -7.73 6.36
N VAL A 150 11.60 -8.45 7.17
CA VAL A 150 10.17 -8.70 6.90
C VAL A 150 9.39 -7.39 6.83
N SER A 151 9.59 -6.45 7.75
CA SER A 151 8.84 -5.19 7.74
C SER A 151 9.11 -4.36 6.48
N ARG A 152 10.33 -4.40 5.94
CA ARG A 152 10.69 -3.70 4.69
C ARG A 152 10.13 -4.35 3.43
N PHE A 153 10.01 -5.68 3.39
CA PHE A 153 9.73 -6.42 2.15
C PHE A 153 8.35 -7.13 2.12
N SER A 154 7.59 -7.11 3.22
CA SER A 154 6.31 -7.83 3.37
C SER A 154 5.16 -7.33 2.50
N PHE A 155 5.21 -6.08 2.02
CA PHE A 155 4.16 -5.50 1.18
C PHE A 155 4.19 -5.95 -0.30
N SER A 156 5.04 -6.91 -0.64
CA SER A 156 5.26 -7.39 -2.01
C SER A 156 4.36 -8.56 -2.44
N TRP A 157 3.47 -9.05 -1.57
CA TRP A 157 2.62 -10.22 -1.84
C TRP A 157 1.79 -10.08 -3.13
N GLU A 158 1.31 -8.87 -3.44
CA GLU A 158 0.59 -8.60 -4.70
C GLU A 158 1.48 -8.76 -5.93
N SER A 159 2.74 -8.29 -5.85
CA SER A 159 3.68 -8.44 -6.96
C SER A 159 4.00 -9.91 -7.21
N TRP A 160 4.13 -10.71 -6.14
CA TRP A 160 4.35 -12.15 -6.24
C TRP A 160 3.17 -12.87 -6.88
N LEU A 161 1.94 -12.55 -6.48
CA LEU A 161 0.74 -13.13 -7.12
C LEU A 161 0.64 -12.70 -8.59
N LYS A 162 0.87 -11.42 -8.90
CA LYS A 162 0.86 -10.91 -10.27
C LYS A 162 1.92 -11.58 -11.15
N TYR A 163 3.09 -11.92 -10.59
CA TYR A 163 4.12 -12.69 -11.29
C TYR A 163 3.71 -14.14 -11.53
N LEU A 164 3.15 -14.82 -10.53
CA LEU A 164 2.74 -16.22 -10.65
C LEU A 164 1.58 -16.41 -11.62
N TYR A 165 0.64 -15.46 -11.66
CA TYR A 165 -0.55 -15.46 -12.51
C TYR A 165 -0.44 -14.48 -13.68
N GLN A 166 0.77 -14.18 -14.13
CA GLN A 166 1.00 -13.22 -15.21
C GLN A 166 0.40 -13.70 -16.54
N VAL A 167 -0.08 -12.75 -17.34
CA VAL A 167 -0.60 -12.98 -18.70
C VAL A 167 0.18 -12.08 -19.67
N PRO A 168 0.58 -12.59 -20.86
CA PRO A 168 1.26 -11.77 -21.86
C PRO A 168 0.34 -10.67 -22.41
N PHE A 169 0.91 -9.50 -22.69
CA PHE A 169 0.21 -8.42 -23.39
C PHE A 169 0.13 -8.69 -24.90
N ASN A 170 0.97 -9.60 -25.42
CA ASN A 170 1.18 -9.85 -26.84
C ASN A 170 1.62 -8.59 -27.58
N TYR A 171 2.43 -7.77 -26.91
CA TYR A 171 2.97 -6.54 -27.46
C TYR A 171 4.33 -6.26 -26.82
N GLN A 172 5.31 -5.97 -27.65
CA GLN A 172 6.70 -5.86 -27.25
C GLN A 172 7.16 -4.42 -27.10
N ASP A 173 8.10 -4.19 -26.20
CA ASP A 173 8.79 -2.91 -26.11
C ASP A 173 9.71 -2.71 -27.34
N PRO A 174 9.80 -1.49 -27.87
CA PRO A 174 10.50 -1.23 -29.14
C PRO A 174 12.04 -1.35 -29.06
N ILE A 175 12.63 -1.45 -27.86
CA ILE A 175 14.08 -1.42 -27.67
C ILE A 175 14.65 -2.81 -27.37
N HIS A 176 14.03 -3.54 -26.44
CA HIS A 176 14.49 -4.85 -26.00
C HIS A 176 13.68 -6.00 -26.60
N GLY A 177 12.54 -5.73 -27.26
CA GLY A 177 11.66 -6.77 -27.80
C GLY A 177 10.99 -7.63 -26.73
N SER A 178 11.00 -7.19 -25.48
CA SER A 178 10.36 -7.86 -24.35
C SER A 178 8.88 -7.57 -24.36
N ASP A 179 8.04 -8.59 -24.10
CA ASP A 179 6.62 -8.35 -23.90
C ASP A 179 6.38 -7.40 -22.71
N ILE A 180 5.38 -6.51 -22.81
CA ILE A 180 5.07 -5.55 -21.74
C ILE A 180 4.82 -6.24 -20.39
N SER A 181 4.31 -7.48 -20.39
CA SER A 181 4.14 -8.30 -19.17
C SER A 181 5.43 -8.46 -18.36
N PHE A 182 6.60 -8.49 -19.02
CA PHE A 182 7.89 -8.53 -18.33
C PHE A 182 8.04 -7.34 -17.37
N TYR A 183 7.72 -6.13 -17.84
CA TYR A 183 7.84 -4.90 -17.03
C TYR A 183 6.80 -4.82 -15.91
N PHE A 184 5.60 -5.32 -16.16
CA PHE A 184 4.50 -5.29 -15.18
C PHE A 184 4.67 -6.31 -14.06
N PHE A 185 5.16 -7.51 -14.39
CA PHE A 185 5.03 -8.67 -13.51
C PHE A 185 6.37 -9.30 -13.14
N THR A 186 7.31 -9.43 -14.09
CA THR A 186 8.58 -10.13 -13.86
C THR A 186 9.68 -9.21 -13.31
N LEU A 187 9.90 -8.06 -13.96
CA LEU A 187 10.92 -7.08 -13.58
C LEU A 187 10.80 -6.62 -12.10
N PRO A 188 9.60 -6.33 -11.56
CA PRO A 188 9.47 -5.96 -10.15
C PRO A 188 9.93 -7.05 -9.19
N ILE A 189 9.73 -8.33 -9.53
CA ILE A 189 10.18 -9.46 -8.70
C ILE A 189 11.70 -9.59 -8.77
N ILE A 190 12.30 -9.44 -9.95
CA ILE A 190 13.76 -9.45 -10.09
C ILE A 190 14.38 -8.30 -9.26
N GLU A 191 13.85 -7.09 -9.38
CA GLU A 191 14.28 -5.92 -8.60
C GLU A 191 14.12 -6.17 -7.09
N TRP A 192 13.01 -6.78 -6.69
CA TRP A 192 12.71 -7.11 -5.30
C TRP A 192 13.71 -8.13 -4.74
N VAL A 193 14.01 -9.22 -5.47
CA VAL A 193 14.98 -10.25 -5.05
C VAL A 193 16.37 -9.64 -4.91
N LEU A 194 16.79 -8.82 -5.87
CA LEU A 194 18.07 -8.11 -5.81
C LEU A 194 18.15 -7.14 -4.63
N SER A 195 17.06 -6.41 -4.37
CA SER A 195 16.97 -5.50 -3.23
C SER A 195 17.04 -6.25 -1.89
N LEU A 196 16.35 -7.38 -1.78
CA LEU A 196 16.41 -8.24 -0.60
C LEU A 196 17.83 -8.78 -0.37
N GLY A 197 18.47 -9.30 -1.42
CA GLY A 197 19.85 -9.79 -1.35
C GLY A 197 20.83 -8.71 -0.88
N LYS A 198 20.72 -7.48 -1.43
CA LYS A 198 21.51 -6.33 -0.97
C LYS A 198 21.23 -6.02 0.51
N GLN A 199 19.97 -5.97 0.93
CA GLN A 199 19.60 -5.70 2.33
C GLN A 199 20.22 -6.74 3.29
N LEU A 200 20.16 -8.02 2.95
CA LEU A 200 20.73 -9.09 3.76
C LEU A 200 22.23 -8.89 3.98
N ILE A 201 22.97 -8.54 2.92
CA ILE A 201 24.42 -8.34 2.99
C ILE A 201 24.78 -7.03 3.70
N TRP A 202 24.10 -5.91 3.40
CA TRP A 202 24.30 -4.64 4.11
C TRP A 202 23.99 -4.75 5.60
N GLY A 203 23.09 -5.64 5.99
CA GLY A 203 22.86 -5.99 7.39
C GLY A 203 24.01 -6.84 7.97
N THR A 204 24.45 -7.91 7.30
CA THR A 204 25.43 -8.84 7.90
C THR A 204 26.87 -8.33 7.88
N VAL A 205 27.30 -7.63 6.83
CA VAL A 205 28.70 -7.22 6.66
C VAL A 205 29.17 -6.33 7.82
N PRO A 206 28.47 -5.25 8.22
CA PRO A 206 28.89 -4.42 9.35
C PRO A 206 28.93 -5.19 10.67
N LEU A 207 27.93 -6.04 10.93
CA LEU A 207 27.88 -6.85 12.14
C LEU A 207 29.06 -7.82 12.23
N THR A 208 29.30 -8.58 11.17
CA THR A 208 30.39 -9.55 11.13
C THR A 208 31.75 -8.86 11.10
N ALA A 209 31.90 -7.73 10.40
CA ALA A 209 33.11 -6.93 10.41
C ALA A 209 33.44 -6.37 11.79
N LEU A 210 32.44 -5.88 12.53
CA LEU A 210 32.60 -5.40 13.90
C LEU A 210 33.07 -6.54 14.82
N ILE A 211 32.45 -7.71 14.73
CA ILE A 211 32.87 -8.89 15.52
C ILE A 211 34.33 -9.26 15.16
N TYR A 212 34.67 -9.32 13.88
CA TYR A 212 36.05 -9.62 13.49
C TYR A 212 37.03 -8.55 13.94
N PHE A 213 36.67 -7.26 13.89
CA PHE A 213 37.53 -6.18 14.35
C PHE A 213 37.80 -6.25 15.86
N ILE A 214 36.79 -6.58 16.68
CA ILE A 214 36.93 -6.71 18.14
C ILE A 214 37.77 -7.94 18.50
N PHE A 215 37.48 -9.10 17.91
CA PHE A 215 38.06 -10.38 18.34
C PHE A 215 39.32 -10.79 17.57
N ASN A 216 39.51 -10.27 16.35
CA ASN A 216 40.67 -10.52 15.46
C ASN A 216 41.05 -9.24 14.71
N PRO A 217 41.48 -8.18 15.43
CA PRO A 217 41.79 -6.90 14.80
C PRO A 217 42.83 -7.10 13.68
N PRO A 218 42.63 -6.47 12.51
CA PRO A 218 43.60 -6.55 11.44
C PRO A 218 44.93 -5.96 11.94
N GLN A 219 46.02 -6.72 11.84
CA GLN A 219 47.37 -6.19 12.09
C GLN A 219 47.61 -5.07 11.07
N LEU A 220 47.63 -3.82 11.54
CA LEU A 220 47.63 -2.60 10.71
C LEU A 220 48.88 -2.44 9.83
N LEU A 221 49.93 -3.25 10.00
CA LEU A 221 51.16 -3.13 9.23
C LEU A 221 51.60 -4.47 8.66
N GLY A 222 51.26 -4.71 7.39
CA GLY A 222 51.90 -5.76 6.62
C GLY A 222 51.16 -6.16 5.37
N TRP A 223 51.30 -5.37 4.29
CA TRP A 223 50.92 -5.73 2.92
C TRP A 223 51.67 -6.97 2.37
N ARG A 224 52.38 -7.71 3.25
CA ARG A 224 53.29 -8.83 2.94
C ARG A 224 52.75 -10.21 3.36
N LYS A 225 51.67 -10.32 4.15
CA LYS A 225 51.08 -11.64 4.45
C LYS A 225 50.20 -12.09 3.27
N GLN A 226 50.61 -13.18 2.61
CA GLN A 226 49.85 -13.81 1.52
C GLN A 226 48.62 -14.60 2.01
N HIS A 227 48.51 -14.85 3.32
CA HIS A 227 47.41 -15.63 3.92
C HIS A 227 46.45 -14.74 4.72
N LEU A 228 45.18 -14.74 4.30
CA LEU A 228 44.08 -14.08 4.99
C LEU A 228 43.57 -14.90 6.17
N SER A 229 43.13 -14.21 7.23
CA SER A 229 42.42 -14.85 8.35
C SER A 229 41.07 -15.40 7.88
N MET A 230 40.51 -16.36 8.63
CA MET A 230 39.19 -16.92 8.32
C MET A 230 38.10 -15.84 8.32
N GLY A 231 38.22 -14.83 9.19
CA GLY A 231 37.30 -13.69 9.21
C GLY A 231 37.42 -12.79 7.97
N GLN A 232 38.65 -12.52 7.51
CA GLN A 232 38.86 -11.77 6.26
C GLN A 232 38.32 -12.54 5.05
N LYS A 233 38.49 -13.86 5.00
CA LYS A 233 37.91 -14.71 3.94
C LYS A 233 36.37 -14.67 3.96
N HIS A 234 35.76 -14.71 5.14
CA HIS A 234 34.30 -14.60 5.27
C HIS A 234 33.78 -13.24 4.81
N LEU A 235 34.44 -12.14 5.18
CA LEU A 235 34.08 -10.80 4.72
C LEU A 235 34.26 -10.66 3.20
N LEU A 236 35.35 -11.18 2.64
CA LEU A 236 35.56 -11.18 1.19
C LEU A 236 34.49 -11.99 0.46
N PHE A 237 34.06 -13.13 1.01
CA PHE A 237 32.97 -13.91 0.45
C PHE A 237 31.66 -13.10 0.42
N GLN A 238 31.27 -12.47 1.53
CA GLN A 238 30.07 -11.63 1.58
C GLN A 238 30.15 -10.44 0.62
N VAL A 239 31.29 -9.76 0.55
CA VAL A 239 31.52 -8.64 -0.39
C VAL A 239 31.50 -9.13 -1.84
N SER A 240 32.02 -10.33 -2.13
CA SER A 240 31.96 -10.92 -3.48
C SER A 240 30.51 -11.16 -3.91
N ILE A 241 29.67 -11.71 -3.02
CA ILE A 241 28.23 -11.88 -3.29
C ILE A 241 27.56 -10.52 -3.51
N LEU A 242 27.91 -9.49 -2.74
CA LEU A 242 27.37 -8.13 -2.93
C LEU A 242 27.72 -7.60 -4.32
N LEU A 243 28.97 -7.70 -4.74
CA LEU A 243 29.41 -7.26 -6.05
C LEU A 243 28.73 -8.04 -7.18
N PHE A 244 28.50 -9.33 -7.00
CA PHE A 244 27.71 -10.12 -7.94
C PHE A 244 26.25 -9.63 -8.02
N GLY A 245 25.62 -9.35 -6.88
CA GLY A 245 24.27 -8.77 -6.84
C GLY A 245 24.20 -7.36 -7.45
N LEU A 246 25.24 -6.55 -7.29
CA LEU A 246 25.37 -5.23 -7.94
C LEU A 246 25.59 -5.36 -9.45
N SER A 247 26.36 -6.36 -9.89
CA SER A 247 26.52 -6.71 -11.31
C SER A 247 25.16 -7.01 -11.95
N LEU A 248 24.38 -7.91 -11.34
CA LEU A 248 23.05 -8.24 -11.84
C LEU A 248 22.10 -7.03 -11.76
N SER A 249 22.19 -6.21 -10.70
CA SER A 249 21.42 -4.95 -10.60
C SER A 249 21.75 -3.98 -11.74
N ALA A 250 23.03 -3.82 -12.10
CA ALA A 250 23.45 -2.96 -13.20
C ALA A 250 22.96 -3.50 -14.55
N PHE A 251 22.96 -4.83 -14.74
CA PHE A 251 22.39 -5.45 -15.93
C PHE A 251 20.88 -5.22 -16.02
N ILE A 252 20.15 -5.37 -14.91
CA ILE A 252 18.69 -5.17 -14.88
C ILE A 252 18.30 -3.70 -15.10
N GLN A 253 19.13 -2.74 -14.69
CA GLN A 253 18.91 -1.31 -14.99
C GLN A 253 18.79 -1.00 -16.50
N VAL A 254 19.32 -1.87 -17.38
CA VAL A 254 19.14 -1.74 -18.84
C VAL A 254 17.66 -1.71 -19.22
N TYR A 255 16.83 -2.54 -18.58
CA TYR A 255 15.39 -2.58 -18.80
C TYR A 255 14.66 -1.39 -18.14
N GLN A 256 15.26 -0.73 -17.15
CA GLN A 256 14.64 0.44 -16.51
C GLN A 256 14.77 1.71 -17.35
N LEU A 257 15.72 1.76 -18.30
CA LEU A 257 15.92 2.93 -19.17
C LEU A 257 14.64 3.31 -19.92
N VAL A 258 13.85 2.32 -20.37
CA VAL A 258 12.61 2.56 -21.11
C VAL A 258 11.44 3.00 -20.23
N LEU A 259 11.59 2.95 -18.90
CA LEU A 259 10.59 3.40 -17.93
C LEU A 259 10.92 4.79 -17.35
N THR A 260 12.12 5.31 -17.61
CA THR A 260 12.63 6.49 -16.92
C THR A 260 12.21 7.77 -17.65
N PRO A 261 11.64 8.77 -16.96
CA PRO A 261 11.36 10.07 -17.55
C PRO A 261 12.66 10.85 -17.82
N ASN A 262 12.75 11.46 -18.98
CA ASN A 262 13.81 12.42 -19.34
C ASN A 262 13.20 13.81 -19.61
N GLN A 263 14.02 14.78 -20.04
CA GLN A 263 13.56 16.17 -20.25
C GLN A 263 12.56 16.34 -21.39
N LEU A 264 12.57 15.43 -22.38
CA LEU A 264 11.75 15.52 -23.60
C LEU A 264 10.52 14.62 -23.53
N PHE A 265 10.68 13.41 -23.01
CA PHE A 265 9.65 12.36 -23.01
C PHE A 265 9.94 11.29 -21.95
N VAL A 266 9.03 10.34 -21.79
CA VAL A 266 9.25 9.15 -20.96
C VAL A 266 9.83 8.03 -21.83
N GLY A 267 10.97 7.46 -21.42
CA GLY A 267 11.67 6.39 -22.13
C GLY A 267 13.14 6.69 -22.39
N ALA A 268 13.84 5.74 -23.01
CA ALA A 268 15.26 5.86 -23.30
C ALA A 268 15.49 6.79 -24.50
N SER A 269 16.35 7.80 -24.32
CA SER A 269 16.81 8.72 -25.37
C SER A 269 17.91 8.11 -26.24
N PHE A 270 18.30 8.81 -27.31
CA PHE A 270 19.45 8.43 -28.13
C PHE A 270 20.70 8.16 -27.28
N THR A 271 21.00 9.09 -26.37
CA THR A 271 22.17 9.01 -25.48
C THR A 271 22.07 7.81 -24.52
N ASP A 272 20.87 7.52 -24.02
CA ASP A 272 20.67 6.40 -23.10
C ASP A 272 20.92 5.06 -23.78
N ILE A 273 20.46 4.90 -25.02
CA ILE A 273 20.61 3.64 -25.75
C ILE A 273 22.05 3.45 -26.24
N GLN A 274 22.66 4.49 -26.81
CA GLN A 274 24.00 4.36 -27.39
C GLN A 274 25.10 4.31 -26.33
N ILE A 275 24.94 5.05 -25.22
CA ILE A 275 26.00 5.20 -24.21
C ILE A 275 25.63 4.52 -22.89
N ARG A 276 24.51 4.90 -22.26
CA ARG A 276 24.21 4.38 -20.91
C ARG A 276 23.96 2.89 -20.90
N MET A 277 23.24 2.37 -21.90
CA MET A 277 22.95 0.93 -21.98
C MET A 277 24.21 0.10 -22.12
N LEU A 278 25.11 0.49 -23.03
CA LEU A 278 26.41 -0.16 -23.17
C LEU A 278 27.22 -0.04 -21.87
N GLY A 279 27.23 1.14 -21.28
CA GLY A 279 27.84 1.42 -19.99
C GLY A 279 27.39 0.47 -18.88
N LEU A 280 26.08 0.32 -18.69
CA LEU A 280 25.49 -0.57 -17.70
C LEU A 280 25.92 -2.02 -17.92
N LYS A 281 25.96 -2.50 -19.18
CA LYS A 281 26.44 -3.84 -19.51
C LYS A 281 27.92 -4.02 -19.18
N VAL A 282 28.77 -3.04 -19.50
CA VAL A 282 30.22 -3.08 -19.21
C VAL A 282 30.50 -2.97 -17.71
N ILE A 283 29.79 -2.11 -16.99
CA ILE A 283 29.87 -1.97 -15.53
C ILE A 283 29.44 -3.28 -14.87
N ALA A 284 28.34 -3.89 -15.32
CA ALA A 284 27.87 -5.18 -14.84
C ALA A 284 28.94 -6.26 -15.04
N LEU A 285 29.52 -6.36 -16.23
CA LEU A 285 30.57 -7.33 -16.54
C LEU A 285 31.84 -7.10 -15.71
N SER A 286 32.24 -5.84 -15.51
CA SER A 286 33.37 -5.46 -14.66
C SER A 286 33.13 -5.86 -13.19
N LEU A 287 31.94 -5.60 -12.65
CA LEU A 287 31.56 -6.01 -11.30
C LEU A 287 31.53 -7.54 -11.15
N PHE A 288 31.07 -8.26 -12.19
CA PHE A 288 31.06 -9.72 -12.21
C PHE A 288 32.48 -10.29 -12.10
N PHE A 289 33.42 -9.80 -12.91
CA PHE A 289 34.82 -10.23 -12.83
C PHE A 289 35.49 -9.82 -11.52
N LEU A 290 35.17 -8.64 -10.98
CA LEU A 290 35.66 -8.23 -9.67
C LEU A 290 35.13 -9.12 -8.55
N ALA A 291 33.86 -9.54 -8.60
CA ALA A 291 33.28 -10.51 -7.67
C ALA A 291 34.02 -11.85 -7.72
N ILE A 292 34.31 -12.37 -8.92
CA ILE A 292 35.12 -13.61 -9.10
C ILE A 292 36.52 -13.43 -8.54
N LEU A 293 37.16 -12.29 -8.79
CA LEU A 293 38.50 -11.99 -8.30
C LEU A 293 38.53 -11.99 -6.76
N LEU A 294 37.58 -11.30 -6.11
CA LEU A 294 37.50 -11.29 -4.64
C LEU A 294 37.18 -12.67 -4.07
N LEU A 295 36.34 -13.45 -4.75
CA LEU A 295 36.02 -14.81 -4.35
C LEU A 295 37.26 -15.72 -4.46
N SER A 296 38.08 -15.58 -5.51
CA SER A 296 39.37 -16.27 -5.63
C SER A 296 40.36 -15.84 -4.54
N GLY A 297 40.20 -14.60 -4.04
CA GLY A 297 40.90 -14.04 -2.89
C GLY A 297 40.79 -14.88 -1.62
N VAL A 298 39.73 -15.67 -1.47
CA VAL A 298 39.55 -16.63 -0.35
C VAL A 298 40.70 -17.65 -0.30
N LYS A 299 41.28 -18.02 -1.46
CA LYS A 299 42.44 -18.92 -1.57
C LYS A 299 43.75 -18.17 -1.79
N ILE A 300 43.77 -17.19 -2.69
CA ILE A 300 44.98 -16.46 -3.10
C ILE A 300 44.69 -14.95 -3.08
N TRP A 301 45.17 -14.26 -2.05
CA TRP A 301 44.88 -12.83 -1.88
C TRP A 301 45.73 -11.94 -2.78
N ARG A 302 45.08 -11.12 -3.62
CA ARG A 302 45.71 -10.18 -4.56
C ARG A 302 45.14 -8.76 -4.39
N PRO A 303 45.48 -8.03 -3.30
CA PRO A 303 44.85 -6.76 -2.94
C PRO A 303 45.03 -5.66 -4.00
N ARG A 304 46.18 -5.64 -4.69
CA ARG A 304 46.45 -4.68 -5.78
C ARG A 304 45.48 -4.85 -6.95
N MET A 305 45.17 -6.10 -7.32
CA MET A 305 44.22 -6.39 -8.41
C MET A 305 42.79 -6.05 -8.00
N ALA A 306 42.42 -6.32 -6.75
CA ALA A 306 41.11 -5.93 -6.20
C ALA A 306 40.93 -4.41 -6.21
N MET A 307 41.93 -3.65 -5.74
CA MET A 307 41.92 -2.19 -5.76
C MET A 307 41.85 -1.65 -7.19
N LEU A 308 42.63 -2.21 -8.11
CA LEU A 308 42.59 -1.83 -9.51
C LEU A 308 41.21 -2.07 -10.12
N GLY A 309 40.58 -3.22 -9.84
CA GLY A 309 39.23 -3.51 -10.34
C GLY A 309 38.16 -2.57 -9.79
N ILE A 310 38.26 -2.16 -8.51
CA ILE A 310 37.39 -1.13 -7.92
C ILE A 310 37.57 0.22 -8.63
N ILE A 311 38.83 0.64 -8.83
CA ILE A 311 39.14 1.90 -9.51
C ILE A 311 38.63 1.88 -10.96
N ILE A 312 38.88 0.79 -11.70
CA ILE A 312 38.39 0.63 -13.07
C ILE A 312 36.86 0.72 -13.10
N ASN A 313 36.17 0.03 -12.18
CA ASN A 313 34.71 0.08 -12.15
C ASN A 313 34.19 1.49 -11.84
N LEU A 314 34.82 2.20 -10.90
CA LEU A 314 34.49 3.59 -10.59
C LEU A 314 34.69 4.50 -11.81
N LEU A 315 35.81 4.34 -12.54
CA LEU A 315 36.07 5.06 -13.77
C LEU A 315 35.02 4.76 -14.85
N LEU A 316 34.60 3.49 -14.99
CA LEU A 316 33.53 3.11 -15.92
C LEU A 316 32.19 3.75 -15.54
N VAL A 317 31.85 3.80 -14.25
CA VAL A 317 30.64 4.47 -13.75
C VAL A 317 30.68 5.96 -14.10
N VAL A 318 31.78 6.64 -13.78
CA VAL A 318 31.94 8.08 -14.08
C VAL A 318 31.89 8.33 -15.59
N ALA A 319 32.57 7.50 -16.39
CA ALA A 319 32.63 7.63 -17.83
C ALA A 319 31.26 7.39 -18.49
N PHE A 320 30.56 6.31 -18.15
CA PHE A 320 29.35 5.92 -18.88
C PHE A 320 28.04 6.40 -18.29
N LEU A 321 27.98 6.73 -16.99
CA LEU A 321 26.76 7.22 -16.35
C LEU A 321 26.83 8.73 -16.04
N GLY A 322 28.04 9.31 -16.04
CA GLY A 322 28.28 10.74 -15.83
C GLY A 322 28.72 11.47 -17.11
N ILE A 323 30.03 11.50 -17.36
CA ILE A 323 30.67 12.39 -18.34
C ILE A 323 30.29 12.02 -19.79
N GLY A 324 30.30 10.74 -20.14
CA GLY A 324 30.05 10.25 -21.49
C GLY A 324 28.66 10.64 -22.02
N PRO A 325 27.57 10.33 -21.31
CA PRO A 325 26.24 10.80 -21.69
C PRO A 325 26.16 12.32 -21.81
N MET A 326 26.77 13.07 -20.91
CA MET A 326 26.80 14.53 -20.98
C MET A 326 27.47 15.03 -22.27
N LEU A 327 28.62 14.46 -22.64
CA LEU A 327 29.35 14.84 -23.85
C LEU A 327 28.58 14.47 -25.11
N VAL A 328 28.02 13.25 -25.19
CA VAL A 328 27.23 12.82 -26.35
C VAL A 328 25.97 13.65 -26.49
N GLN A 329 25.29 13.97 -25.38
CA GLN A 329 24.14 14.86 -25.40
C GLN A 329 24.49 16.24 -25.99
N ARG A 330 25.54 16.89 -25.47
CA ARG A 330 25.92 18.24 -25.90
C ARG A 330 26.53 18.31 -27.30
N LEU A 331 27.35 17.33 -27.67
CA LEU A 331 28.16 17.39 -28.90
C LEU A 331 27.50 16.68 -30.08
N VAL A 332 26.63 15.70 -29.84
CA VAL A 332 26.04 14.87 -30.91
C VAL A 332 24.52 15.07 -31.00
N VAL A 333 23.82 15.13 -29.86
CA VAL A 333 22.36 15.20 -29.85
C VAL A 333 21.87 16.63 -30.00
N GLU A 334 22.24 17.54 -29.10
CA GLU A 334 21.77 18.93 -29.09
C GLU A 334 21.93 19.67 -30.45
N PRO A 335 23.03 19.50 -31.22
CA PRO A 335 23.18 20.17 -32.52
C PRO A 335 22.14 19.76 -33.57
N ASN A 336 21.58 18.55 -33.47
CA ASN A 336 20.52 18.06 -34.35
C ASN A 336 19.56 17.13 -33.59
N GLN A 337 18.93 17.70 -32.56
CA GLN A 337 18.16 16.94 -31.58
C GLN A 337 16.98 16.21 -32.20
N PHE A 338 16.25 16.88 -33.11
CA PHE A 338 15.11 16.28 -33.78
C PHE A 338 15.49 15.01 -34.55
N ALA A 339 16.53 15.06 -35.40
CA ALA A 339 16.92 13.89 -36.18
C ALA A 339 17.44 12.74 -35.30
N ARG A 340 18.15 13.06 -34.21
CA ARG A 340 18.70 12.05 -33.29
C ARG A 340 17.64 11.41 -32.39
N GLU A 341 16.63 12.18 -31.98
CA GLU A 341 15.59 11.72 -31.05
C GLU A 341 14.29 11.25 -31.73
N LYS A 342 14.12 11.51 -33.04
CA LYS A 342 12.88 11.23 -33.78
C LYS A 342 12.29 9.84 -33.52
N ALA A 343 13.10 8.79 -33.65
CA ALA A 343 12.63 7.41 -33.48
C ALA A 343 12.12 7.15 -32.04
N TYR A 344 12.80 7.70 -31.04
CA TYR A 344 12.43 7.52 -29.63
C TYR A 344 11.18 8.33 -29.26
N ILE A 345 11.01 9.50 -29.86
CA ILE A 345 9.77 10.28 -29.76
C ILE A 345 8.61 9.52 -30.42
N GLU A 346 8.81 8.90 -31.59
CA GLU A 346 7.79 8.07 -32.24
C GLU A 346 7.38 6.87 -31.36
N HIS A 347 8.35 6.20 -30.72
CA HIS A 347 8.07 5.17 -29.71
C HIS A 347 7.27 5.72 -28.53
N HIS A 348 7.67 6.86 -27.99
CA HIS A 348 6.95 7.52 -26.90
C HIS A 348 5.49 7.82 -27.26
N LEU A 349 5.24 8.39 -28.44
CA LEU A 349 3.89 8.72 -28.89
C LEU A 349 3.04 7.46 -29.10
N ALA A 350 3.59 6.44 -29.76
CA ALA A 350 2.89 5.19 -30.02
C ALA A 350 2.56 4.46 -28.71
N MET A 351 3.54 4.31 -27.82
CA MET A 351 3.38 3.62 -26.54
C MET A 351 2.46 4.37 -25.59
N THR A 352 2.51 5.71 -25.57
CA THR A 352 1.57 6.52 -24.79
C THR A 352 0.14 6.30 -25.29
N ARG A 353 -0.09 6.39 -26.61
CA ARG A 353 -1.43 6.17 -27.16
C ARG A 353 -1.94 4.78 -26.80
N ARG A 354 -1.10 3.76 -26.93
CA ARG A 354 -1.44 2.40 -26.54
C ARG A 354 -1.71 2.27 -25.05
N ALA A 355 -0.86 2.81 -24.19
CA ALA A 355 -1.00 2.71 -22.74
C ALA A 355 -2.30 3.32 -22.20
N TYR A 356 -2.88 4.31 -22.89
CA TYR A 356 -4.14 4.96 -22.54
C TYR A 356 -5.33 4.54 -23.42
N GLY A 357 -5.13 3.68 -24.42
CA GLY A 357 -6.21 3.23 -25.31
C GLY A 357 -6.64 4.30 -26.33
N LEU A 358 -5.74 5.20 -26.68
CA LEU A 358 -5.93 6.34 -27.58
C LEU A 358 -5.53 6.02 -29.04
N GLU A 359 -5.42 4.74 -29.40
CA GLU A 359 -5.08 4.33 -30.76
C GLU A 359 -6.26 4.49 -31.72
N ASN A 360 -7.50 4.37 -31.22
CA ASN A 360 -8.73 4.43 -31.99
C ASN A 360 -9.51 5.72 -31.70
N ILE A 361 -8.89 6.89 -31.91
CA ILE A 361 -9.58 8.19 -31.75
C ILE A 361 -10.29 8.56 -33.06
N GLN A 362 -11.60 8.80 -32.99
CA GLN A 362 -12.36 9.41 -34.08
C GLN A 362 -12.39 10.93 -33.88
N VAL A 363 -11.65 11.68 -34.71
CA VAL A 363 -11.74 13.14 -34.76
C VAL A 363 -12.94 13.52 -35.63
N ARG A 364 -13.88 14.30 -35.08
CA ARG A 364 -15.01 14.86 -35.82
C ARG A 364 -14.91 16.38 -35.75
N GLU A 365 -14.82 17.03 -36.90
CA GLU A 365 -14.92 18.48 -36.96
C GLU A 365 -16.37 18.88 -36.67
N PHE A 366 -16.57 19.80 -35.72
CA PHE A 366 -17.87 20.38 -35.40
C PHE A 366 -17.87 21.84 -35.85
N PRO A 367 -18.22 22.14 -37.12
CA PRO A 367 -18.28 23.50 -37.59
C PRO A 367 -19.44 24.24 -36.90
N VAL A 368 -19.11 25.27 -36.12
CA VAL A 368 -20.10 26.14 -35.51
C VAL A 368 -20.64 27.08 -36.59
N THR A 369 -21.72 26.70 -37.25
CA THR A 369 -22.50 27.61 -38.10
C THR A 369 -23.33 28.52 -37.20
N ALA A 370 -23.21 29.84 -37.37
CA ALA A 370 -24.08 30.79 -36.68
C ALA A 370 -25.54 30.45 -36.95
N PHE A 371 -26.33 30.26 -35.89
CA PHE A 371 -27.76 30.01 -36.02
C PHE A 371 -28.41 31.26 -36.64
N GLY A 372 -29.00 31.11 -37.84
CA GLY A 372 -29.95 32.09 -38.37
C GLY A 372 -31.27 32.02 -37.58
N GLU A 373 -32.11 33.05 -37.68
CA GLU A 373 -33.41 33.20 -36.99
C GLU A 373 -34.51 32.19 -37.43
N ASN A 374 -34.14 30.99 -37.90
CA ASN A 374 -35.10 29.99 -38.37
C ASN A 374 -35.63 29.12 -37.21
N ASN A 375 -36.94 29.25 -36.94
CA ASN A 375 -37.68 28.49 -35.93
C ASN A 375 -37.68 26.95 -36.15
N ASP A 376 -37.50 26.48 -37.39
CA ASP A 376 -37.55 25.03 -37.73
C ASP A 376 -36.38 24.23 -37.12
N LEU A 377 -35.25 24.89 -36.83
CA LEU A 377 -34.10 24.26 -36.19
C LEU A 377 -34.39 23.90 -34.73
N PHE A 378 -35.17 24.71 -34.00
CA PHE A 378 -35.53 24.43 -32.61
C PHE A 378 -36.39 23.17 -32.49
N GLN A 379 -37.28 22.92 -33.45
CA GLN A 379 -38.05 21.68 -33.49
C GLN A 379 -37.14 20.49 -33.82
N SER A 380 -36.23 20.65 -34.77
CA SER A 380 -35.30 19.60 -35.22
C SER A 380 -34.28 19.18 -34.14
N TYR A 381 -33.89 20.10 -33.24
CA TYR A 381 -32.96 19.84 -32.13
C TYR A 381 -33.66 19.69 -30.77
N SER A 382 -34.98 19.49 -30.75
CA SER A 382 -35.76 19.40 -29.52
C SER A 382 -35.16 18.42 -28.48
N PRO A 383 -34.70 17.20 -28.84
CA PRO A 383 -34.07 16.27 -27.88
C PRO A 383 -32.74 16.77 -27.30
N THR A 384 -32.01 17.63 -28.02
CA THR A 384 -30.77 18.23 -27.49
C THR A 384 -31.11 19.40 -26.57
N LEU A 385 -32.04 20.27 -27.00
CA LEU A 385 -32.49 21.43 -26.23
C LEU A 385 -33.17 21.01 -24.91
N SER A 386 -33.92 19.91 -24.92
CA SER A 386 -34.57 19.33 -23.73
C SER A 386 -33.58 18.74 -22.71
N ASN A 387 -32.29 18.72 -23.03
CA ASN A 387 -31.22 18.14 -22.21
C ASN A 387 -30.07 19.12 -21.94
N ILE A 388 -30.20 20.40 -22.32
CA ILE A 388 -29.21 21.42 -21.98
C ILE A 388 -29.21 21.63 -20.47
N ARG A 389 -28.16 21.21 -19.78
CA ARG A 389 -28.04 21.38 -18.34
C ARG A 389 -27.93 22.86 -17.96
N LEU A 390 -28.98 23.36 -17.30
CA LEU A 390 -29.03 24.70 -16.71
C LEU A 390 -28.64 24.69 -15.23
N TRP A 391 -28.81 23.56 -14.54
CA TRP A 391 -28.43 23.41 -13.13
C TRP A 391 -26.92 23.14 -12.94
N ASP A 392 -26.29 23.84 -12.00
CA ASP A 392 -25.00 23.43 -11.43
C ASP A 392 -25.27 22.50 -10.24
N TRP A 393 -24.49 21.43 -10.12
CA TRP A 393 -24.70 20.38 -9.11
C TRP A 393 -24.50 20.89 -7.67
N ARG A 394 -23.61 21.87 -7.46
CA ARG A 394 -23.29 22.40 -6.11
C ARG A 394 -24.47 23.16 -5.47
N PRO A 395 -25.06 24.19 -6.12
CA PRO A 395 -26.24 24.86 -5.56
C PRO A 395 -27.49 23.98 -5.58
N LEU A 396 -27.58 23.02 -6.51
CA LEU A 396 -28.68 22.07 -6.53
C LEU A 396 -28.67 21.16 -5.30
N GLN A 397 -27.49 20.72 -4.86
CA GLN A 397 -27.33 19.96 -3.61
C GLN A 397 -27.87 20.72 -2.39
N LEU A 398 -27.57 22.02 -2.27
CA LEU A 398 -28.10 22.86 -1.19
C LEU A 398 -29.63 22.95 -1.28
N SER A 399 -30.16 23.11 -2.50
CA SER A 399 -31.59 23.16 -2.76
C SER A 399 -32.28 21.84 -2.40
N TYR A 400 -31.68 20.69 -2.69
CA TYR A 400 -32.20 19.37 -2.31
C TYR A 400 -32.24 19.22 -0.79
N ASN A 401 -31.16 19.57 -0.09
CA ASN A 401 -31.12 19.52 1.36
C ASN A 401 -32.17 20.45 2.01
N GLN A 402 -32.41 21.62 1.43
CA GLN A 402 -33.40 22.57 1.95
C GLN A 402 -34.84 22.17 1.65
N LEU A 403 -35.13 21.72 0.44
CA LEU A 403 -36.50 21.47 -0.04
C LEU A 403 -36.98 20.04 0.19
N GLN A 404 -36.05 19.09 0.24
CA GLN A 404 -36.34 17.65 0.16
C GLN A 404 -35.63 16.82 1.24
N GLY A 405 -34.85 17.46 2.12
CA GLY A 405 -34.34 16.83 3.33
C GLY A 405 -35.48 16.44 4.28
N LEU A 406 -36.52 17.29 4.37
CA LEU A 406 -37.77 17.15 5.14
C LEU A 406 -37.63 16.93 6.66
N THR A 407 -36.46 16.47 7.10
CA THR A 407 -36.06 16.18 8.48
C THR A 407 -34.58 16.52 8.63
N TYR A 408 -34.12 16.71 9.86
CA TYR A 408 -32.75 17.17 10.13
C TYR A 408 -31.66 16.09 9.93
N TYR A 409 -32.04 14.82 9.87
CA TYR A 409 -31.11 13.70 9.79
C TYR A 409 -30.93 13.12 8.39
N TYR A 410 -31.79 13.49 7.44
CA TYR A 410 -31.55 13.16 6.03
C TYR A 410 -30.61 14.17 5.40
N ASN A 411 -29.74 13.67 4.53
CA ASN A 411 -28.76 14.46 3.83
C ASN A 411 -28.53 13.91 2.41
N PHE A 412 -28.39 14.82 1.45
CA PHE A 412 -27.94 14.51 0.10
C PHE A 412 -26.45 14.85 -0.02
N ALA A 413 -25.60 13.81 -0.11
CA ALA A 413 -24.14 13.93 -0.08
C ALA A 413 -23.56 14.46 -1.39
N ASN A 414 -24.12 14.05 -2.52
CA ASN A 414 -23.73 14.47 -3.86
C ASN A 414 -24.98 14.52 -4.78
N ILE A 415 -24.85 15.16 -5.95
CA ILE A 415 -25.79 15.12 -7.06
C ILE A 415 -25.15 14.40 -8.24
N ASP A 416 -25.72 13.26 -8.58
CA ASP A 416 -25.37 12.47 -9.76
C ASP A 416 -26.05 13.00 -11.02
N ILE A 417 -25.45 12.72 -12.17
CA ILE A 417 -25.99 13.06 -13.48
C ILE A 417 -26.15 11.80 -14.28
N ASP A 418 -27.36 11.55 -14.75
CA ASP A 418 -27.70 10.33 -15.46
C ASP A 418 -28.76 10.60 -16.54
N ARG A 419 -29.14 9.58 -17.31
CA ARG A 419 -30.11 9.69 -18.41
C ARG A 419 -31.10 8.54 -18.41
N TYR A 420 -32.38 8.89 -18.47
CA TYR A 420 -33.51 7.97 -18.41
C TYR A 420 -34.42 8.12 -19.62
N GLN A 421 -35.16 7.06 -19.92
CA GLN A 421 -36.32 7.11 -20.83
C GLN A 421 -37.56 7.45 -20.00
N ILE A 422 -38.01 8.70 -20.07
CA ILE A 422 -39.15 9.21 -19.30
C ILE A 422 -40.25 9.58 -20.28
N ASP A 423 -41.40 8.89 -20.18
CA ASP A 423 -42.56 9.09 -21.05
C ASP A 423 -42.25 8.98 -22.56
N GLY A 424 -41.25 8.16 -22.91
CA GLY A 424 -40.78 7.94 -24.30
C GLY A 424 -39.66 8.88 -24.75
N ASP A 425 -39.31 9.89 -23.94
CA ASP A 425 -38.24 10.83 -24.22
C ASP A 425 -36.97 10.48 -23.46
N TYR A 426 -35.82 10.59 -24.14
CA TYR A 426 -34.52 10.46 -23.50
C TYR A 426 -34.16 11.76 -22.78
N ARG A 427 -34.28 11.75 -21.45
CA ARG A 427 -34.09 12.92 -20.58
C ARG A 427 -32.85 12.73 -19.70
N GLN A 428 -32.00 13.75 -19.69
CA GLN A 428 -30.92 13.92 -18.74
C GLN A 428 -31.49 14.47 -17.44
N VAL A 429 -31.10 13.84 -16.34
CA VAL A 429 -31.57 14.16 -15.00
C VAL A 429 -30.38 14.38 -14.09
N MET A 430 -30.66 15.07 -13.00
CA MET A 430 -29.81 15.13 -11.82
C MET A 430 -30.56 14.46 -10.68
N LEU A 431 -29.88 13.60 -9.93
CA LEU A 431 -30.50 12.81 -8.88
C LEU A 431 -29.57 12.67 -7.68
N ALA A 432 -30.12 12.35 -6.52
CA ALA A 432 -29.34 12.13 -5.32
C ALA A 432 -30.04 11.18 -4.35
N ALA A 433 -29.25 10.33 -3.69
CA ALA A 433 -29.70 9.45 -2.62
C ALA A 433 -30.04 10.27 -1.36
N ARG A 434 -31.19 9.98 -0.75
CA ARG A 434 -31.56 10.53 0.56
C ARG A 434 -30.99 9.64 1.66
N GLU A 435 -29.77 9.93 2.10
CA GLU A 435 -29.07 9.13 3.10
C GLU A 435 -29.26 9.66 4.53
N ILE A 436 -29.04 8.79 5.51
CA ILE A 436 -29.11 9.17 6.92
C ILE A 436 -27.73 9.55 7.46
N ASP A 437 -27.64 10.72 8.09
CA ASP A 437 -26.44 11.21 8.76
C ASP A 437 -26.68 11.29 10.27
N LEU A 438 -26.19 10.25 10.98
CA LEU A 438 -26.36 10.12 12.42
C LEU A 438 -25.57 11.18 13.22
N THR A 439 -24.60 11.86 12.59
CA THR A 439 -23.83 12.92 13.27
C THR A 439 -24.67 14.17 13.54
N ARG A 440 -25.76 14.37 12.78
CA ARG A 440 -26.72 15.46 12.94
C ARG A 440 -27.72 15.25 14.07
N PHE A 441 -27.73 14.08 14.69
CA PHE A 441 -28.61 13.81 15.83
C PHE A 441 -28.18 14.63 17.04
N GLN A 442 -29.17 15.13 17.78
CA GLN A 442 -28.91 15.71 19.10
C GLN A 442 -28.22 14.67 19.99
N SER A 443 -27.29 15.10 20.85
CA SER A 443 -26.48 14.21 21.70
C SER A 443 -27.32 13.22 22.53
N HIS A 444 -28.47 13.66 23.05
CA HIS A 444 -29.40 12.82 23.81
C HIS A 444 -30.11 11.75 22.96
N ALA A 445 -30.26 11.99 21.65
CA ALA A 445 -30.87 11.06 20.70
C ALA A 445 -29.87 10.05 20.11
N GLN A 446 -28.56 10.26 20.30
CA GLN A 446 -27.49 9.35 19.85
C GLN A 446 -27.31 8.12 20.75
N THR A 447 -28.43 7.53 21.20
CA THR A 447 -28.42 6.29 21.98
C THR A 447 -28.00 5.11 21.11
N TRP A 448 -27.48 4.05 21.74
CA TRP A 448 -27.11 2.83 21.02
C TRP A 448 -28.29 2.25 20.23
N THR A 449 -29.46 2.19 20.84
CA THR A 449 -30.69 1.74 20.19
C THR A 449 -31.01 2.55 18.94
N ASN A 450 -30.95 3.88 19.02
CA ASN A 450 -31.24 4.72 17.87
C ASN A 450 -30.20 4.53 16.75
N ARG A 451 -28.91 4.55 17.08
CA ARG A 451 -27.84 4.47 16.08
C ARG A 451 -27.68 3.08 15.45
N LYS A 452 -28.01 2.02 16.20
CA LYS A 452 -27.69 0.64 15.80
C LYS A 452 -28.90 -0.20 15.43
N LEU A 453 -30.08 0.10 15.97
CA LEU A 453 -31.28 -0.74 15.78
C LEU A 453 -32.44 0.00 15.10
N ARG A 454 -32.66 1.28 15.41
CA ARG A 454 -33.82 2.03 14.91
C ARG A 454 -33.54 2.78 13.61
N TYR A 455 -32.51 3.61 13.56
CA TYR A 455 -32.17 4.44 12.40
C TYR A 455 -31.07 3.76 11.59
N THR A 456 -31.46 2.77 10.79
CA THR A 456 -30.53 1.84 10.13
C THR A 456 -30.21 2.20 8.68
N HIS A 457 -31.10 2.91 7.98
CA HIS A 457 -31.01 3.17 6.53
C HIS A 457 -31.46 4.59 6.17
N GLY A 458 -31.04 5.06 4.99
CA GLY A 458 -31.63 6.22 4.29
C GLY A 458 -32.89 5.82 3.51
N TYR A 459 -33.60 6.78 2.90
CA TYR A 459 -34.89 6.50 2.29
C TYR A 459 -35.18 7.30 1.01
N GLY A 460 -35.04 6.63 -0.13
CA GLY A 460 -35.41 7.09 -1.46
C GLY A 460 -34.36 7.98 -2.12
N LEU A 461 -34.76 8.59 -3.22
CA LEU A 461 -33.96 9.54 -3.99
C LEU A 461 -34.81 10.74 -4.39
N VAL A 462 -34.13 11.82 -4.75
CA VAL A 462 -34.73 12.98 -5.39
C VAL A 462 -34.18 13.07 -6.80
N MET A 463 -35.03 13.41 -7.76
CA MET A 463 -34.65 13.50 -9.18
C MET A 463 -35.27 14.72 -9.82
N THR A 464 -34.48 15.48 -10.58
CA THR A 464 -34.90 16.67 -11.31
C THR A 464 -34.38 16.62 -12.75
N PRO A 465 -35.15 17.03 -13.77
CA PRO A 465 -34.59 17.30 -15.09
C PRO A 465 -33.52 18.39 -15.02
N VAL A 466 -32.52 18.29 -15.88
CA VAL A 466 -31.37 19.22 -15.87
C VAL A 466 -31.68 20.66 -16.29
N ASN A 467 -32.87 20.91 -16.85
CA ASN A 467 -33.18 22.14 -17.59
C ASN A 467 -34.53 22.77 -17.23
N GLU A 468 -35.27 22.24 -16.25
CA GLU A 468 -36.59 22.78 -15.90
C GLU A 468 -36.57 23.46 -14.53
N VAL A 469 -37.21 24.63 -14.49
CA VAL A 469 -37.41 25.46 -13.30
C VAL A 469 -38.90 25.68 -13.09
N THR A 470 -39.30 25.80 -11.83
CA THR A 470 -40.60 26.35 -11.46
C THR A 470 -40.62 27.87 -11.72
N PRO A 471 -41.80 28.52 -11.77
CA PRO A 471 -41.91 29.98 -11.92
C PRO A 471 -41.14 30.78 -10.86
N ASN A 472 -40.90 30.17 -9.69
CA ASN A 472 -40.16 30.78 -8.58
C ASN A 472 -38.64 30.52 -8.65
N GLY A 473 -38.15 29.89 -9.73
CA GLY A 473 -36.73 29.56 -9.90
C GLY A 473 -36.23 28.35 -9.12
N LEU A 474 -37.13 27.56 -8.51
CA LEU A 474 -36.78 26.30 -7.83
C LEU A 474 -36.77 25.12 -8.80
N PRO A 475 -36.00 24.05 -8.53
CA PRO A 475 -36.04 22.83 -9.33
C PRO A 475 -37.45 22.21 -9.41
N ARG A 476 -37.84 21.79 -10.61
CA ARG A 476 -38.97 20.87 -10.80
C ARG A 476 -38.48 19.45 -10.52
N PHE A 477 -39.28 18.63 -9.85
CA PHE A 477 -38.91 17.25 -9.50
C PHE A 477 -39.69 16.22 -10.31
N PHE A 478 -39.00 15.17 -10.77
CA PHE A 478 -39.60 13.92 -11.25
C PHE A 478 -39.80 12.92 -10.10
N ILE A 479 -38.89 12.91 -9.13
CA ILE A 479 -39.04 12.13 -7.90
C ILE A 479 -38.80 13.07 -6.71
N LYS A 480 -39.74 13.08 -5.76
CA LYS A 480 -39.71 13.95 -4.57
C LYS A 480 -40.42 13.32 -3.38
N ASP A 481 -40.31 14.00 -2.25
CA ASP A 481 -41.02 13.77 -1.00
C ASP A 481 -40.69 12.42 -0.32
N ILE A 482 -41.39 12.13 0.78
CA ILE A 482 -41.24 10.92 1.56
C ILE A 482 -42.63 10.41 2.01
N PRO A 483 -43.06 9.20 1.59
CA PRO A 483 -42.36 8.29 0.69
C PRO A 483 -42.19 8.88 -0.73
N PRO A 484 -41.25 8.38 -1.55
CA PRO A 484 -40.99 8.94 -2.88
C PRO A 484 -42.23 8.94 -3.78
N GLU A 485 -42.65 10.13 -4.20
CA GLU A 485 -43.65 10.35 -5.24
C GLU A 485 -42.93 10.48 -6.59
N THR A 486 -43.38 9.72 -7.58
CA THR A 486 -42.81 9.71 -8.93
C THR A 486 -43.74 10.38 -9.94
N THR A 487 -43.15 10.98 -10.97
CA THR A 487 -43.84 11.50 -12.16
C THR A 487 -43.41 10.69 -13.38
N GLY A 488 -44.34 10.48 -14.32
CA GLY A 488 -44.11 9.69 -15.53
C GLY A 488 -44.07 8.19 -15.23
N ASN A 489 -43.27 7.45 -16.01
CA ASN A 489 -43.10 6.00 -15.92
C ASN A 489 -42.04 5.53 -14.89
N LEU A 490 -41.56 6.41 -14.00
CA LEU A 490 -40.58 6.05 -12.97
C LEU A 490 -41.24 5.36 -11.78
N GLN A 491 -40.60 4.33 -11.23
CA GLN A 491 -41.07 3.57 -10.08
C GLN A 491 -39.95 3.40 -9.05
N VAL A 492 -40.28 3.48 -7.76
CA VAL A 492 -39.36 3.28 -6.64
C VAL A 492 -40.03 2.34 -5.64
N ASP A 493 -39.76 1.04 -5.77
CA ASP A 493 -40.39 -0.01 -4.98
C ASP A 493 -39.58 -0.35 -3.71
N ARG A 494 -38.25 -0.22 -3.77
CA ARG A 494 -37.32 -0.42 -2.63
C ARG A 494 -36.49 0.84 -2.40
N PRO A 495 -37.06 1.87 -1.73
CA PRO A 495 -36.36 3.12 -1.45
C PRO A 495 -35.29 3.00 -0.36
N GLU A 496 -35.26 1.92 0.42
CA GLU A 496 -34.39 1.82 1.59
C GLU A 496 -32.89 1.72 1.22
N ILE A 497 -32.06 2.59 1.80
CA ILE A 497 -30.61 2.69 1.52
C ILE A 497 -29.81 2.24 2.74
N TYR A 498 -29.50 0.94 2.79
CA TYR A 498 -28.61 0.34 3.79
C TYR A 498 -27.13 0.51 3.43
N PHE A 499 -26.79 0.56 2.14
CA PHE A 499 -25.46 0.81 1.61
C PHE A 499 -25.45 2.14 0.85
N GLY A 500 -24.60 3.08 1.27
CA GLY A 500 -24.55 4.43 0.70
C GLY A 500 -23.27 5.17 1.08
N GLU A 501 -23.09 6.39 0.61
CA GLU A 501 -21.87 7.18 0.80
C GLU A 501 -21.65 7.63 2.24
N LEU A 502 -22.72 7.88 3.01
CA LEU A 502 -22.67 8.36 4.40
C LEU A 502 -22.73 7.22 5.43
N THR A 503 -22.85 5.97 4.97
CA THR A 503 -23.08 4.80 5.83
C THR A 503 -21.78 4.23 6.43
N GLU A 504 -21.13 4.98 7.31
CA GLU A 504 -19.86 4.55 7.93
C GLU A 504 -20.05 3.57 9.11
N ASP A 505 -21.17 3.70 9.81
CA ASP A 505 -21.48 2.96 11.04
C ASP A 505 -22.08 1.59 10.75
N TYR A 506 -21.70 0.56 11.54
CA TYR A 506 -22.42 -0.71 11.53
C TYR A 506 -23.83 -0.56 12.11
N VAL A 507 -24.77 -1.38 11.65
CA VAL A 507 -26.15 -1.50 12.15
C VAL A 507 -26.53 -2.95 12.38
N ILE A 508 -27.57 -3.20 13.18
CA ILE A 508 -28.14 -4.52 13.40
C ILE A 508 -29.61 -4.46 13.03
N VAL A 509 -29.99 -5.32 12.08
CA VAL A 509 -31.32 -5.40 11.49
C VAL A 509 -31.99 -6.72 11.88
N LYS A 510 -33.30 -6.86 11.59
CA LYS A 510 -34.11 -8.01 12.03
C LYS A 510 -34.05 -8.19 13.55
N THR A 511 -34.41 -7.13 14.27
CA THR A 511 -34.43 -7.11 15.75
C THR A 511 -35.86 -6.90 16.23
N LYS A 512 -36.09 -7.07 17.54
CA LYS A 512 -37.42 -6.77 18.14
C LYS A 512 -37.82 -5.32 18.01
N ILE A 513 -36.84 -4.42 17.88
CA ILE A 513 -37.07 -3.01 17.60
C ILE A 513 -37.22 -2.88 16.09
N ARG A 514 -38.40 -2.41 15.68
CA ARG A 514 -38.66 -2.10 14.28
C ARG A 514 -37.82 -0.92 13.83
N GLU A 515 -37.36 -1.00 12.59
CA GLU A 515 -36.53 0.02 11.97
C GLU A 515 -37.43 1.20 11.58
N PHE A 516 -36.94 2.41 11.80
CA PHE A 516 -37.61 3.62 11.33
C PHE A 516 -37.49 3.71 9.82
N ASP A 517 -38.61 3.98 9.14
CA ASP A 517 -38.69 4.09 7.68
C ASP A 517 -38.81 5.57 7.28
N TYR A 518 -39.96 6.19 7.60
CA TYR A 518 -40.20 7.60 7.35
C TYR A 518 -41.27 8.20 8.28
N PRO A 519 -41.33 9.54 8.44
CA PRO A 519 -42.39 10.19 9.22
C PRO A 519 -43.76 10.04 8.55
N LYS A 520 -44.79 9.66 9.29
CA LYS A 520 -46.16 9.45 8.78
C LYS A 520 -47.19 10.11 9.71
N GLY A 521 -47.45 11.40 9.48
CA GLY A 521 -48.31 12.22 10.34
C GLY A 521 -47.71 12.36 11.74
N ASP A 522 -48.49 12.08 12.78
CA ASP A 522 -48.02 12.08 14.18
C ASP A 522 -47.25 10.80 14.56
N ASN A 523 -47.23 9.80 13.67
CA ASN A 523 -46.55 8.52 13.87
C ASN A 523 -45.38 8.35 12.89
N ASN A 524 -44.68 7.22 13.00
CA ASN A 524 -43.63 6.83 12.05
C ASN A 524 -44.05 5.57 11.30
N ALA A 525 -43.73 5.52 10.01
CA ALA A 525 -43.67 4.25 9.29
C ALA A 525 -42.47 3.45 9.79
N GLU A 526 -42.67 2.15 9.95
CA GLU A 526 -41.67 1.25 10.52
C GLU A 526 -41.57 -0.04 9.70
N THR A 527 -40.34 -0.46 9.42
CA THR A 527 -40.03 -1.62 8.59
C THR A 527 -39.21 -2.66 9.37
N ILE A 528 -39.06 -3.84 8.77
CA ILE A 528 -38.12 -4.88 9.20
C ILE A 528 -37.35 -5.25 7.95
N TYR A 529 -36.02 -5.17 7.98
CA TYR A 529 -35.19 -5.54 6.85
C TYR A 529 -35.55 -6.94 6.33
N GLU A 530 -35.86 -7.07 5.05
CA GLU A 530 -36.24 -8.34 4.42
C GLU A 530 -35.04 -8.97 3.69
N GLY A 531 -33.98 -8.19 3.46
CA GLY A 531 -32.82 -8.58 2.66
C GLY A 531 -31.92 -9.66 3.30
N ARG A 532 -30.84 -9.94 2.58
CA ARG A 532 -29.86 -10.98 2.91
C ARG A 532 -28.48 -10.42 3.24
N GLY A 533 -28.32 -9.10 3.28
CA GLY A 533 -27.07 -8.44 3.65
C GLY A 533 -26.66 -8.74 5.10
N GLY A 534 -25.35 -8.60 5.37
CA GLY A 534 -24.78 -8.73 6.71
C GLY A 534 -24.61 -10.16 7.22
N ILE A 535 -23.97 -10.27 8.38
CA ILE A 535 -23.68 -11.53 9.07
C ILE A 535 -24.82 -11.85 10.04
N LYS A 536 -25.35 -13.07 10.02
CA LYS A 536 -26.34 -13.54 11.01
C LYS A 536 -25.71 -13.66 12.40
N LEU A 537 -26.38 -13.12 13.41
CA LEU A 537 -26.00 -13.18 14.83
C LEU A 537 -26.65 -14.39 15.54
N ASN A 538 -26.67 -15.54 14.87
CA ASN A 538 -27.41 -16.73 15.30
C ASN A 538 -26.79 -17.51 16.46
N SER A 539 -25.56 -17.18 16.86
CA SER A 539 -24.83 -17.88 17.92
C SER A 539 -24.13 -16.91 18.86
N PHE A 540 -24.01 -17.31 20.12
CA PHE A 540 -23.27 -16.54 21.12
C PHE A 540 -21.82 -16.29 20.69
N PHE A 541 -21.19 -17.27 20.03
CA PHE A 541 -19.82 -17.13 19.53
C PHE A 541 -19.69 -16.02 18.47
N ILE A 542 -20.57 -15.96 17.46
CA ILE A 542 -20.54 -14.88 16.47
C ILE A 542 -20.82 -13.53 17.13
N ARG A 543 -21.80 -13.46 18.04
CA ARG A 543 -22.09 -12.25 18.82
C ARG A 543 -20.88 -11.79 19.63
N LEU A 544 -20.13 -12.71 20.23
CA LEU A 544 -18.88 -12.43 20.96
C LEU A 544 -17.79 -11.89 20.05
N LEU A 545 -17.58 -12.49 18.87
CA LEU A 545 -16.61 -11.99 17.90
C LEU A 545 -16.97 -10.57 17.43
N CYS A 546 -18.24 -10.32 17.11
CA CYS A 546 -18.71 -8.99 16.73
C CYS A 546 -18.55 -7.99 17.88
N ALA A 547 -18.92 -8.36 19.11
CA ALA A 547 -18.76 -7.51 20.30
C ALA A 547 -17.30 -7.12 20.53
N PHE A 548 -16.35 -8.04 20.38
CA PHE A 548 -14.91 -7.73 20.49
C PHE A 548 -14.41 -6.85 19.34
N ARG A 549 -14.80 -7.14 18.10
CA ARG A 549 -14.39 -6.36 16.91
C ARG A 549 -14.86 -4.91 17.01
N PHE A 550 -16.14 -4.70 17.30
CA PHE A 550 -16.76 -3.38 17.36
C PHE A 550 -16.65 -2.73 18.74
N GLN A 551 -15.98 -3.40 19.70
CA GLN A 551 -15.86 -2.96 21.09
C GLN A 551 -17.23 -2.65 21.72
N ASP A 552 -18.24 -3.46 21.39
CA ASP A 552 -19.63 -3.25 21.78
C ASP A 552 -20.21 -4.43 22.54
N TYR A 553 -20.10 -4.36 23.86
CA TYR A 553 -20.64 -5.38 24.76
C TYR A 553 -22.19 -5.47 24.73
N LYS A 554 -22.89 -4.43 24.26
CA LYS A 554 -24.37 -4.44 24.22
C LYS A 554 -24.90 -5.51 23.28
N MET A 555 -24.13 -5.90 22.26
CA MET A 555 -24.44 -7.04 21.40
C MET A 555 -24.57 -8.36 22.17
N LEU A 556 -23.95 -8.50 23.35
CA LEU A 556 -24.02 -9.72 24.16
C LEU A 556 -25.20 -9.72 25.13
N ILE A 557 -25.53 -8.54 25.68
CA ILE A 557 -26.48 -8.41 26.78
C ILE A 557 -27.87 -7.90 26.35
N SER A 558 -27.98 -7.30 25.16
CA SER A 558 -29.26 -6.78 24.68
C SER A 558 -30.26 -7.91 24.41
N ASN A 559 -31.46 -7.75 24.94
CA ASN A 559 -32.60 -8.65 24.72
C ASN A 559 -33.37 -8.34 23.42
N GLU A 560 -32.98 -7.28 22.71
CA GLU A 560 -33.58 -6.87 21.44
C GLU A 560 -33.13 -7.73 20.26
N LEU A 561 -31.99 -8.42 20.41
CA LEU A 561 -31.42 -9.25 19.35
C LEU A 561 -32.06 -10.64 19.32
N GLU A 562 -32.44 -11.06 18.13
CA GLU A 562 -33.06 -12.35 17.82
C GLU A 562 -32.07 -13.26 17.07
N PRO A 563 -32.31 -14.59 17.00
CA PRO A 563 -31.42 -15.51 16.29
C PRO A 563 -31.27 -15.22 14.79
N ASP A 564 -32.24 -14.54 14.17
CA ASP A 564 -32.22 -14.12 12.77
C ASP A 564 -31.67 -12.71 12.56
N SER A 565 -31.38 -11.97 13.64
CA SER A 565 -30.75 -10.65 13.59
C SER A 565 -29.46 -10.67 12.80
N ARG A 566 -29.19 -9.60 12.06
CA ARG A 566 -28.02 -9.50 11.20
C ARG A 566 -27.27 -8.22 11.47
N ILE A 567 -25.95 -8.32 11.59
CA ILE A 567 -25.07 -7.17 11.63
C ILE A 567 -24.60 -6.80 10.22
N ILE A 568 -24.86 -5.57 9.80
CA ILE A 568 -24.40 -5.02 8.53
C ILE A 568 -23.28 -4.02 8.82
N PHE A 569 -22.12 -4.23 8.20
CA PHE A 569 -20.94 -3.36 8.28
C PHE A 569 -20.16 -3.39 6.96
N HIS A 570 -19.20 -2.48 6.80
CA HIS A 570 -18.65 -2.07 5.49
C HIS A 570 -19.78 -1.67 4.55
N ARG A 571 -20.56 -0.68 5.01
CA ARG A 571 -21.73 -0.19 4.31
C ARG A 571 -21.37 0.90 3.29
N GLN A 572 -20.41 1.74 3.65
CA GLN A 572 -19.82 2.73 2.75
C GLN A 572 -19.28 2.06 1.48
N ILE A 573 -19.71 2.59 0.32
CA ILE A 573 -19.55 1.95 -1.00
C ILE A 573 -18.07 1.74 -1.37
N VAL A 574 -17.27 2.81 -1.32
CA VAL A 574 -15.85 2.79 -1.68
C VAL A 574 -15.05 1.89 -0.72
N ASP A 575 -15.28 2.02 0.59
CA ASP A 575 -14.68 1.24 1.68
C ASP A 575 -14.90 -0.27 1.48
N ARG A 576 -16.12 -0.62 1.10
CA ARG A 576 -16.57 -1.98 0.83
C ARG A 576 -15.89 -2.58 -0.39
N VAL A 577 -15.93 -1.90 -1.53
CA VAL A 577 -15.35 -2.45 -2.77
C VAL A 577 -13.83 -2.50 -2.70
N GLN A 578 -13.19 -1.53 -2.04
CA GLN A 578 -11.74 -1.51 -1.85
C GLN A 578 -11.26 -2.64 -0.94
N ARG A 579 -12.07 -3.06 0.05
CA ARG A 579 -11.77 -4.25 0.85
C ARG A 579 -11.80 -5.52 0.01
N ILE A 580 -12.80 -5.66 -0.86
CA ILE A 580 -12.97 -6.85 -1.71
C ILE A 580 -11.83 -6.94 -2.72
N ALA A 581 -11.56 -5.86 -3.46
CA ALA A 581 -10.61 -5.82 -4.55
C ALA A 581 -9.58 -4.68 -4.41
N PRO A 582 -8.66 -4.72 -3.42
CA PRO A 582 -7.70 -3.64 -3.16
C PRO A 582 -6.65 -3.45 -4.26
N PHE A 583 -6.57 -4.40 -5.19
CA PHE A 583 -5.65 -4.39 -6.32
C PHE A 583 -6.18 -3.57 -7.51
N LEU A 584 -7.44 -3.12 -7.44
CA LEU A 584 -8.03 -2.13 -8.34
C LEU A 584 -7.93 -0.75 -7.69
N ARG A 585 -7.87 0.27 -8.53
CA ARG A 585 -8.11 1.65 -8.12
C ARG A 585 -9.55 2.01 -8.44
N PHE A 586 -10.27 2.59 -7.50
CA PHE A 586 -11.67 2.97 -7.70
C PHE A 586 -11.79 4.45 -8.03
N ASP A 587 -12.87 4.80 -8.72
CA ASP A 587 -13.32 6.20 -8.77
C ASP A 587 -13.64 6.72 -7.38
N GLU A 588 -13.55 8.03 -7.21
CA GLU A 588 -13.83 8.68 -5.92
C GLU A 588 -15.33 8.90 -5.70
N ASP A 589 -16.10 8.94 -6.79
CA ASP A 589 -17.52 9.29 -6.79
C ASP A 589 -18.38 8.14 -7.34
N PRO A 590 -18.96 7.28 -6.48
CA PRO A 590 -19.94 6.29 -6.90
C PRO A 590 -21.27 6.97 -7.23
N TYR A 591 -21.87 6.67 -8.37
CA TYR A 591 -23.13 7.29 -8.79
C TYR A 591 -24.32 6.35 -8.59
N LEU A 592 -25.45 6.92 -8.20
CA LEU A 592 -26.71 6.20 -8.00
C LEU A 592 -27.47 6.02 -9.32
N VAL A 593 -28.07 4.84 -9.49
CA VAL A 593 -28.94 4.50 -10.61
C VAL A 593 -30.24 3.90 -10.06
N LEU A 594 -31.38 4.37 -10.58
CA LEU A 594 -32.70 3.78 -10.35
C LEU A 594 -32.98 2.76 -11.47
N ALA A 595 -33.02 1.48 -11.15
CA ALA A 595 -33.33 0.45 -12.13
C ALA A 595 -34.29 -0.58 -11.53
N ASP A 596 -35.32 -0.96 -12.30
CA ASP A 596 -36.32 -1.98 -11.90
C ASP A 596 -36.94 -1.72 -10.51
N GLY A 597 -37.24 -0.46 -10.20
CA GLY A 597 -37.81 -0.06 -8.91
C GLY A 597 -36.83 -0.04 -7.74
N ARG A 598 -35.53 -0.27 -7.98
CA ARG A 598 -34.50 -0.41 -6.94
C ARG A 598 -33.33 0.55 -7.18
N LEU A 599 -32.58 0.78 -6.10
CA LEU A 599 -31.45 1.71 -6.09
C LEU A 599 -30.12 0.95 -6.13
N PHE A 600 -29.27 1.29 -7.10
CA PHE A 600 -27.96 0.68 -7.27
C PHE A 600 -26.88 1.76 -7.32
N TRP A 601 -25.82 1.57 -6.56
CA TRP A 601 -24.59 2.35 -6.70
C TRP A 601 -23.69 1.69 -7.72
N ILE A 602 -23.19 2.46 -8.69
CA ILE A 602 -22.21 2.00 -9.66
C ILE A 602 -20.90 2.73 -9.42
N ILE A 603 -19.80 1.97 -9.37
CA ILE A 603 -18.45 2.51 -9.22
C ILE A 603 -17.50 1.89 -10.24
N ASP A 604 -16.65 2.74 -10.80
CA ASP A 604 -15.67 2.37 -11.79
C ASP A 604 -14.40 1.82 -11.13
N GLY A 605 -13.94 0.67 -11.63
CA GLY A 605 -12.71 0.01 -11.22
C GLY A 605 -11.66 0.05 -12.31
N TYR A 606 -10.50 0.60 -11.98
CA TYR A 606 -9.39 0.83 -12.89
C TYR A 606 -8.19 -0.07 -12.56
N THR A 607 -7.54 -0.59 -13.61
CA THR A 607 -6.20 -1.19 -13.50
C THR A 607 -5.17 -0.15 -13.91
N THR A 608 -4.21 0.12 -13.04
CA THR A 608 -3.17 1.13 -13.26
C THR A 608 -1.77 0.55 -13.10
N SER A 609 -0.78 1.20 -13.71
CA SER A 609 0.64 0.85 -13.56
C SER A 609 1.54 2.03 -13.87
N ASN A 610 2.77 2.00 -13.34
CA ASN A 610 3.86 2.93 -13.64
C ASN A 610 4.95 2.27 -14.51
N ARG A 611 4.66 1.09 -15.06
CA ARG A 611 5.65 0.20 -15.69
C ARG A 611 5.38 -0.07 -17.16
N PHE A 612 4.64 0.80 -17.84
CA PHE A 612 4.48 0.72 -19.29
C PHE A 612 5.67 1.42 -19.98
N PRO A 613 6.49 0.73 -20.79
CA PRO A 613 7.63 1.33 -21.47
C PRO A 613 7.22 2.52 -22.33
N TYR A 614 8.03 3.58 -22.31
CA TYR A 614 7.89 4.78 -23.14
C TYR A 614 6.59 5.60 -22.97
N ALA A 615 5.68 5.23 -22.06
CA ALA A 615 4.41 5.94 -21.90
C ALA A 615 4.50 7.14 -20.94
N THR A 616 3.87 8.25 -21.31
CA THR A 616 3.71 9.43 -20.44
C THR A 616 3.08 9.07 -19.10
N ILE A 617 3.64 9.60 -18.01
CA ILE A 617 3.09 9.43 -16.66
C ILE A 617 2.01 10.49 -16.43
N SER A 618 0.79 10.05 -16.20
CA SER A 618 -0.30 10.88 -15.69
C SER A 618 -0.15 11.05 -14.17
N PRO A 619 -0.17 12.29 -13.64
CA PRO A 619 -0.11 12.54 -12.20
C PRO A 619 -1.17 11.74 -11.45
N GLY A 620 -0.75 11.11 -10.35
CA GLY A 620 -1.61 10.27 -9.53
C GLY A 620 -1.87 8.88 -10.14
N TRP A 621 -2.07 8.75 -11.45
CA TRP A 621 -2.57 7.51 -12.09
C TRP A 621 -1.51 6.57 -12.66
N GLY A 622 -0.32 7.09 -12.94
CA GLY A 622 0.75 6.31 -13.56
C GLY A 622 0.79 6.43 -15.08
N ASN A 623 1.44 5.50 -15.75
CA ASN A 623 1.63 5.54 -17.20
C ASN A 623 0.85 4.47 -17.97
N TYR A 624 -0.12 3.84 -17.31
CA TYR A 624 -1.09 2.92 -17.91
C TYR A 624 -2.38 2.97 -17.12
N ILE A 625 -3.52 3.07 -17.82
CA ILE A 625 -4.85 3.09 -17.22
C ILE A 625 -5.82 2.32 -18.12
N ARG A 626 -6.61 1.43 -17.53
CA ARG A 626 -7.82 0.86 -18.14
C ARG A 626 -8.94 0.87 -17.13
N ASN A 627 -10.18 0.99 -17.60
CA ASN A 627 -11.42 0.84 -16.82
C ASN A 627 -12.10 -0.49 -17.20
N PRO A 628 -11.56 -1.66 -16.77
CA PRO A 628 -12.10 -2.95 -17.15
C PRO A 628 -13.26 -3.44 -16.28
N VAL A 629 -13.56 -2.78 -15.15
CA VAL A 629 -14.51 -3.28 -14.16
C VAL A 629 -15.53 -2.20 -13.83
N LYS A 630 -16.80 -2.57 -13.86
CA LYS A 630 -17.91 -1.83 -13.25
C LYS A 630 -18.40 -2.65 -12.06
N ILE A 631 -18.51 -2.03 -10.90
CA ILE A 631 -19.04 -2.68 -9.71
C ILE A 631 -20.41 -2.10 -9.43
N VAL A 632 -21.38 -2.98 -9.17
CA VAL A 632 -22.75 -2.61 -8.81
C VAL A 632 -22.97 -3.03 -7.36
N VAL A 633 -23.40 -2.08 -6.54
CA VAL A 633 -23.80 -2.32 -5.14
C VAL A 633 -25.29 -2.00 -5.02
N ASP A 634 -26.07 -3.03 -4.72
CA ASP A 634 -27.46 -2.87 -4.33
C ASP A 634 -27.54 -2.05 -3.04
N ALA A 635 -28.31 -0.96 -3.03
CA ALA A 635 -28.44 -0.09 -1.86
C ALA A 635 -29.13 -0.80 -0.68
N TYR A 636 -29.84 -1.91 -0.93
CA TYR A 636 -30.58 -2.73 0.04
C TYR A 636 -29.82 -3.99 0.47
#